data_AF-A0A4V1ADM2-F1
#
_entry.id   AF-A0A4V1ADM2-F1
#
_cell.length_a   1.000
_cell.length_b   1.000
_cell.length_c   1.000
_cell.angle_alpha   90.00
_cell.angle_beta   90.00
_cell.angle_gamma   90.00
#
_symmetry.space_group_name_H-M   'P 1'
#
loop_
_entity.id
_entity.type
_entity.pdbx_description
1 polymer ?
#
loop_
_entity_poly.entity_id
_entity_poly.type
_entity_poly.pdbx_seq_one_letter_code
_entity_poly.pdbx_strand_id
1 'polypeptide(L)'
;MPYKPPVDENSAGKKQESRTRRSYSCGPCKRYKTRCNLEAPCLSCVAAKRQEECLQNPPNPPSEAEKSRIEKRKNMTSQRKKTADAVAKPKVKLASSRRSSAERLKSSPQNMPLEFDTGYGKDLFYPVASDIIPTPRILVPHLKDFAFVKQSYSDWSRQPIVIPLAQFLRCKELARLLSYEQLLKYFLRFSNWDSDGFQYLVDAHGCFSVATNFILKVPLSPDDLENRTYNGLLLRGLTLVFVVIAIGKILEGDSPVAEACLKLSEDLMALLGPPITLGDFVHLGIYVLLNKIPSVLLSNPRRLVKLFEDFTKMMSGSAEVLRYLTMTDPAEREGNEEFIAFARVWVLARFAEPEVSVLGAEGSLQLSVIEDKKSILPDPALSKLLFNSRLDILAPDWFLFDIVIQLSSRHFRRFEVISDVRLLIHAYLMLYLEIGMAIAPLAGRMYLELQEHTTTLTGVVKYNDAILVLILVNFFATRWLRLTKVEKPHFPSLRFAHFVSSLMSTFNWIEELDFRLFDGDGRIYPLVLSRSKNFLFLQLYLLLTHQAILLVVFAQFRSPSSHLLTIDLDYIFRCVYALMSTVLSKIRRLEPFCLIPAVADILAVVEALEEFALSTPILADDSDELVEALQTYVEPLLWEAMTLMLFGSQYTCSLYIEQLWHLAMEVQSNGTAELFITKDIRLDTNFFRNYETSFEPFRFTRELAEQYIHDVVDPAMEDGSDT
;
A
#
# COMPACT_ATOMS: atom_id res chain seq x y z
N MET A 1 -39.10 -63.85 -3.52
CA MET A 1 -37.80 -63.62 -4.18
C MET A 1 -37.96 -62.43 -5.12
N PRO A 2 -37.10 -61.40 -4.98
CA PRO A 2 -35.97 -61.30 -5.90
C PRO A 2 -34.63 -60.88 -5.24
N TYR A 3 -33.58 -61.50 -5.80
CA TYR A 3 -32.18 -61.10 -6.01
C TYR A 3 -31.43 -60.19 -5.00
N LYS A 4 -30.50 -60.81 -4.25
CA LYS A 4 -29.34 -60.15 -3.60
C LYS A 4 -28.13 -60.24 -4.55
N PRO A 5 -27.46 -59.13 -4.90
CA PRO A 5 -26.15 -59.19 -5.55
C PRO A 5 -25.05 -59.57 -4.54
N PRO A 6 -23.93 -60.16 -4.99
CA PRO A 6 -22.84 -60.61 -4.12
C PRO A 6 -22.00 -59.45 -3.60
N VAL A 7 -21.44 -59.65 -2.41
CA VAL A 7 -20.53 -58.75 -1.72
C VAL A 7 -19.16 -58.79 -2.41
N ASP A 8 -18.68 -57.65 -2.90
CA ASP A 8 -17.27 -57.47 -3.28
C ASP A 8 -16.47 -57.10 -2.01
N GLU A 9 -15.87 -58.12 -1.40
CA GLU A 9 -14.73 -57.94 -0.49
C GLU A 9 -13.49 -57.62 -1.33
N ASN A 10 -13.26 -56.33 -1.66
CA ASN A 10 -11.93 -55.76 -1.95
C ASN A 10 -12.02 -54.28 -2.37
N SER A 11 -12.16 -53.36 -1.40
CA SER A 11 -11.84 -51.95 -1.63
C SER A 11 -11.28 -51.30 -0.38
N ALA A 12 -10.13 -51.81 0.08
CA ALA A 12 -9.24 -51.05 0.94
C ALA A 12 -8.74 -49.82 0.15
N GLY A 13 -9.19 -48.63 0.54
CA GLY A 13 -8.82 -47.35 -0.05
C GLY A 13 -7.30 -47.12 0.00
N LYS A 14 -6.68 -46.96 -1.17
CA LYS A 14 -5.32 -46.44 -1.29
C LYS A 14 -5.34 -44.93 -1.02
N LYS A 15 -4.67 -44.48 0.04
CA LYS A 15 -4.29 -43.08 0.23
C LYS A 15 -3.52 -42.59 -1.00
N GLN A 16 -3.97 -41.50 -1.63
CA GLN A 16 -3.20 -40.81 -2.67
C GLN A 16 -2.09 -39.99 -2.00
N GLU A 17 -0.83 -40.42 -2.19
CA GLU A 17 0.36 -39.67 -1.77
C GLU A 17 0.51 -38.39 -2.60
N SER A 18 0.77 -37.26 -1.93
CA SER A 18 1.04 -35.97 -2.57
C SER A 18 2.29 -36.05 -3.46
N ARG A 19 2.16 -35.58 -4.69
CA ARG A 19 3.19 -35.75 -5.72
C ARG A 19 4.33 -34.76 -5.51
N THR A 20 5.36 -35.18 -4.80
CA THR A 20 6.59 -34.41 -4.56
C THR A 20 7.22 -33.95 -5.88
N ARG A 21 7.50 -32.65 -6.01
CA ARG A 21 8.11 -32.05 -7.21
C ARG A 21 9.50 -32.67 -7.45
N ARG A 22 9.64 -33.48 -8.50
CA ARG A 22 10.88 -34.23 -8.79
C ARG A 22 12.01 -33.26 -9.14
N SER A 23 13.12 -33.33 -8.40
CA SER A 23 14.36 -32.64 -8.75
C SER A 23 15.17 -33.52 -9.68
N TYR A 24 15.57 -32.96 -10.83
CA TYR A 24 16.40 -33.70 -11.79
C TYR A 24 17.90 -33.61 -11.46
N SER A 25 18.30 -32.69 -10.56
CA SER A 25 19.70 -32.46 -10.20
C SER A 25 20.25 -33.56 -9.29
N CYS A 26 21.56 -33.85 -9.38
CA CYS A 26 22.22 -34.74 -8.44
C CYS A 26 22.21 -34.15 -7.01
N GLY A 27 22.35 -35.01 -6.00
CA GLY A 27 22.28 -34.64 -4.58
C GLY A 27 23.20 -33.47 -4.19
N PRO A 28 24.50 -33.50 -4.57
CA PRO A 28 25.41 -32.38 -4.30
C PRO A 28 24.98 -31.09 -5.00
N CYS A 29 24.67 -31.12 -6.29
CA CYS A 29 24.25 -29.90 -6.99
C CYS A 29 22.97 -29.29 -6.41
N LYS A 30 22.04 -30.12 -5.92
CA LYS A 30 20.86 -29.64 -5.18
C LYS A 30 21.25 -28.98 -3.86
N ARG A 31 22.12 -29.60 -3.07
CA ARG A 31 22.58 -29.10 -1.77
C ARG A 31 23.32 -27.75 -1.89
N TYR A 32 24.18 -27.63 -2.90
CA TYR A 32 25.02 -26.45 -3.11
C TYR A 32 24.42 -25.44 -4.12
N LYS A 33 23.18 -25.65 -4.57
CA LYS A 33 22.47 -24.81 -5.55
C LYS A 33 23.28 -24.52 -6.83
N THR A 34 24.12 -25.47 -7.26
CA THR A 34 24.92 -25.37 -8.49
C THR A 34 24.24 -26.05 -9.67
N ARG A 35 24.46 -25.55 -10.89
CA ARG A 35 23.83 -26.12 -12.10
C ARG A 35 24.35 -27.54 -12.37
N CYS A 36 23.44 -28.52 -12.48
CA CYS A 36 23.77 -29.91 -12.81
C CYS A 36 23.55 -30.15 -14.32
N ASN A 37 24.53 -30.75 -15.01
CA ASN A 37 24.39 -31.12 -16.43
C ASN A 37 23.71 -32.48 -16.65
N LEU A 38 23.23 -33.12 -15.57
CA LEU A 38 22.47 -34.38 -15.57
C LEU A 38 23.24 -35.63 -16.05
N GLU A 39 24.54 -35.53 -16.26
CA GLU A 39 25.45 -36.69 -16.45
C GLU A 39 25.91 -37.23 -15.09
N ALA A 40 26.30 -38.50 -15.02
CA ALA A 40 26.83 -39.13 -13.80
C ALA A 40 28.23 -39.69 -14.07
N PRO A 41 29.30 -39.14 -13.44
CA PRO A 41 29.30 -37.96 -12.57
C PRO A 41 29.09 -36.65 -13.35
N CYS A 42 28.41 -35.68 -12.74
CA CYS A 42 28.10 -34.41 -13.40
C CYS A 42 29.33 -33.49 -13.44
N LEU A 43 29.47 -32.66 -14.47
CA LEU A 43 30.66 -31.79 -14.68
C LEU A 43 30.93 -30.87 -13.47
N SER A 44 29.88 -30.35 -12.84
CA SER A 44 30.00 -29.51 -11.64
C SER A 44 30.55 -30.28 -10.43
N CYS A 45 30.22 -31.56 -10.29
CA CYS A 45 30.78 -32.41 -9.25
C CYS A 45 32.22 -32.85 -9.58
N VAL A 46 32.56 -32.99 -10.87
CA VAL A 46 33.93 -33.25 -11.30
C VAL A 46 34.84 -32.06 -11.00
N ALA A 47 34.43 -30.84 -11.38
CA ALA A 47 35.18 -29.62 -11.11
C ALA A 47 35.40 -29.38 -9.61
N ALA A 48 34.40 -29.73 -8.79
CA ALA A 48 34.45 -29.56 -7.34
C ALA A 48 35.03 -30.77 -6.59
N LYS A 49 35.64 -31.75 -7.29
CA LYS A 49 36.24 -32.97 -6.70
C LYS A 49 35.31 -33.77 -5.77
N ARG A 50 34.03 -33.88 -6.14
CA ARG A 50 32.97 -34.60 -5.37
C ARG A 50 32.25 -35.64 -6.24
N GLN A 51 33.00 -36.34 -7.08
CA GLN A 51 32.47 -37.34 -8.01
C GLN A 51 31.80 -38.50 -7.24
N GLU A 52 32.39 -38.92 -6.12
CA GLU A 52 31.90 -40.02 -5.30
C GLU A 52 30.50 -39.71 -4.71
N GLU A 53 30.30 -38.51 -4.16
CA GLU A 53 28.98 -38.07 -3.68
C GLU A 53 27.95 -37.97 -4.81
N CYS A 54 28.40 -37.60 -6.02
CA CYS A 54 27.54 -37.56 -7.18
C CYS A 54 27.11 -38.95 -7.65
N LEU A 55 27.96 -39.96 -7.50
CA LEU A 55 27.64 -41.35 -7.83
C LEU A 55 26.72 -42.00 -6.79
N GLN A 56 26.81 -41.57 -5.52
CA GLN A 56 25.88 -41.99 -4.47
C GLN A 56 24.47 -41.41 -4.65
N ASN A 57 24.37 -40.17 -5.17
CA ASN A 57 23.09 -39.51 -5.44
C ASN A 57 23.06 -38.94 -6.87
N PRO A 58 22.98 -39.81 -7.90
CA PRO A 58 23.10 -39.39 -9.29
C PRO A 58 21.92 -38.51 -9.71
N PRO A 59 22.11 -37.66 -10.74
CA PRO A 59 21.00 -36.92 -11.32
C PRO A 59 19.97 -37.88 -11.90
N ASN A 60 18.70 -37.49 -11.83
CA ASN A 60 17.59 -38.28 -12.37
C ASN A 60 17.04 -37.55 -13.59
N PRO A 61 17.59 -37.75 -14.80
CA PRO A 61 17.15 -37.01 -15.98
C PRO A 61 15.70 -37.35 -16.35
N PRO A 62 14.93 -36.39 -16.90
CA PRO A 62 13.57 -36.64 -17.34
C PRO A 62 13.52 -37.71 -18.44
N SER A 63 12.54 -38.62 -18.37
CA SER A 63 12.29 -39.64 -19.41
C SER A 63 11.90 -39.00 -20.73
N GLU A 64 12.01 -39.71 -21.86
CA GLU A 64 11.65 -39.16 -23.18
C GLU A 64 10.18 -38.69 -23.25
N ALA A 65 9.27 -39.41 -22.62
CA ALA A 65 7.87 -39.01 -22.49
C ALA A 65 7.73 -37.68 -21.72
N GLU A 66 8.51 -37.49 -20.66
CA GLU A 66 8.53 -36.24 -19.86
C GLU A 66 9.16 -35.09 -20.66
N LYS A 67 10.25 -35.35 -21.40
CA LYS A 67 10.89 -34.38 -22.31
C LYS A 67 9.89 -33.86 -23.35
N SER A 68 9.09 -34.75 -23.96
CA SER A 68 8.06 -34.37 -24.94
C SER A 68 6.97 -33.46 -24.33
N ARG A 69 6.60 -33.69 -23.06
CA ARG A 69 5.62 -32.85 -22.34
C ARG A 69 6.20 -31.48 -21.99
N ILE A 70 7.46 -31.43 -21.57
CA ILE A 70 8.17 -30.18 -21.30
C ILE A 70 8.31 -29.35 -22.58
N GLU A 71 8.60 -29.99 -23.71
CA GLU A 71 8.73 -29.33 -25.02
C GLU A 71 7.39 -28.82 -25.54
N LYS A 72 6.29 -29.59 -25.40
CA LYS A 72 4.93 -29.10 -25.67
C LYS A 72 4.57 -27.87 -24.83
N ARG A 73 4.92 -27.86 -23.54
CA ARG A 73 4.70 -26.70 -22.66
C ARG A 73 5.49 -25.48 -23.13
N LYS A 74 6.78 -25.64 -23.47
CA LYS A 74 7.62 -24.55 -24.00
C LYS A 74 7.12 -24.01 -25.34
N ASN A 75 6.61 -24.87 -26.22
CA ASN A 75 6.03 -24.46 -27.50
C ASN A 75 4.74 -23.65 -27.31
N MET A 76 3.90 -24.02 -26.33
CA MET A 76 2.72 -23.23 -25.97
C MET A 76 3.10 -21.86 -25.37
N THR A 77 4.14 -21.79 -24.53
CA THR A 77 4.59 -20.51 -23.96
C THR A 77 5.22 -19.59 -25.00
N SER A 78 6.00 -20.14 -25.95
CA SER A 78 6.62 -19.35 -27.03
C SER A 78 5.61 -18.88 -28.07
N GLN A 79 4.56 -19.66 -28.35
CA GLN A 79 3.43 -19.22 -29.19
C GLN A 79 2.66 -18.07 -28.53
N ARG A 80 2.36 -18.15 -27.23
CA ARG A 80 1.71 -17.05 -26.48
C ARG A 80 2.53 -15.76 -26.48
N LYS A 81 3.87 -15.87 -26.43
CA LYS A 81 4.78 -14.71 -26.50
C LYS A 81 4.82 -14.09 -27.91
N LYS A 82 4.82 -14.92 -28.97
CA LYS A 82 4.76 -14.44 -30.36
C LYS A 82 3.43 -13.76 -30.71
N THR A 83 2.30 -14.24 -30.16
CA THR A 83 1.01 -13.56 -30.32
C THR A 83 0.92 -12.25 -29.55
N ALA A 84 1.61 -12.13 -28.40
CA ALA A 84 1.71 -10.88 -27.66
C ALA A 84 2.59 -9.84 -28.39
N ASP A 85 3.71 -10.27 -28.99
CA ASP A 85 4.62 -9.38 -29.72
C ASP A 85 4.07 -8.95 -31.10
N ALA A 86 3.16 -9.73 -31.71
CA ALA A 86 2.54 -9.42 -33.00
C ALA A 86 1.46 -8.31 -32.93
N VAL A 87 0.92 -8.02 -31.74
CA VAL A 87 -0.08 -6.96 -31.53
C VAL A 87 0.58 -5.58 -31.32
N ALA A 88 1.90 -5.52 -31.12
CA ALA A 88 2.64 -4.29 -30.87
C ALA A 88 3.67 -3.96 -31.98
N LYS A 89 3.19 -3.46 -33.15
CA LYS A 89 3.85 -2.44 -34.01
C LYS A 89 3.29 -2.41 -35.45
N PRO A 90 2.86 -1.24 -35.97
CA PRO A 90 2.87 -0.97 -37.40
C PRO A 90 4.26 -0.49 -37.85
N LYS A 91 4.82 -1.11 -38.88
CA LYS A 91 6.08 -0.71 -39.53
C LYS A 91 5.84 0.43 -40.52
N VAL A 92 6.45 1.60 -40.29
CA VAL A 92 6.61 2.65 -41.31
C VAL A 92 8.00 2.52 -41.94
N LYS A 93 8.04 2.38 -43.27
CA LYS A 93 9.27 2.30 -44.08
C LYS A 93 9.90 3.70 -44.21
N LEU A 94 11.17 3.84 -43.83
CA LEU A 94 11.99 4.99 -44.23
C LEU A 94 12.43 4.83 -45.69
N ALA A 95 12.13 5.83 -46.52
CA ALA A 95 12.74 6.04 -47.82
C ALA A 95 13.75 7.19 -47.73
N SER A 96 14.94 6.93 -48.24
CA SER A 96 16.05 7.87 -48.39
C SER A 96 15.83 8.85 -49.55
N SER A 97 16.24 10.10 -49.39
CA SER A 97 16.60 10.98 -50.51
C SER A 97 17.67 12.00 -50.10
N ARG A 98 18.59 12.28 -51.03
CA ARG A 98 19.85 13.03 -50.95
C ARG A 98 19.75 14.33 -51.76
N ARG A 99 20.61 15.31 -51.41
CA ARG A 99 21.13 16.48 -52.19
C ARG A 99 20.11 17.63 -52.41
N SER A 100 20.45 18.91 -52.43
CA SER A 100 21.67 19.69 -52.75
C SER A 100 21.53 21.12 -52.14
N SER A 101 22.52 21.71 -51.47
CA SER A 101 23.57 22.64 -51.97
C SER A 101 23.19 24.13 -52.14
N ALA A 102 23.92 25.00 -51.40
CA ALA A 102 24.46 26.35 -51.73
C ALA A 102 23.46 27.50 -52.01
N GLU A 103 23.61 28.80 -51.67
CA GLU A 103 24.73 29.77 -51.59
C GLU A 103 24.32 30.96 -50.67
N ARG A 104 25.11 31.38 -49.67
CA ARG A 104 25.99 32.60 -49.59
C ARG A 104 25.43 33.96 -50.05
N LEU A 105 25.48 34.97 -49.15
CA LEU A 105 26.23 36.27 -49.26
C LEU A 105 25.87 37.20 -48.07
N LYS A 106 26.83 37.52 -47.16
CA LYS A 106 27.49 38.85 -46.87
C LYS A 106 26.52 39.95 -46.35
N SER A 107 26.78 40.84 -45.38
CA SER A 107 27.93 41.28 -44.58
C SER A 107 27.48 42.43 -43.62
N SER A 108 27.69 42.32 -42.29
CA SER A 108 28.32 43.27 -41.30
C SER A 108 28.18 44.82 -41.46
N PRO A 109 28.52 45.64 -40.44
CA PRO A 109 28.14 45.69 -39.00
C PRO A 109 27.80 47.14 -38.54
N GLN A 110 27.19 47.37 -37.36
CA GLN A 110 27.38 48.61 -36.55
C GLN A 110 26.68 48.59 -35.17
N ASN A 111 27.51 48.59 -34.12
CA ASN A 111 27.45 49.27 -32.80
C ASN A 111 26.12 49.63 -32.07
N MET A 112 25.89 48.95 -30.93
CA MET A 112 25.57 49.38 -29.52
C MET A 112 24.79 50.69 -29.21
N PRO A 113 24.03 50.81 -28.09
CA PRO A 113 24.17 50.09 -26.81
C PRO A 113 22.87 49.65 -26.06
N LEU A 114 23.09 48.83 -25.02
CA LEU A 114 22.32 48.66 -23.77
C LEU A 114 20.79 48.82 -23.78
N GLU A 115 20.08 47.69 -23.78
CA GLU A 115 18.97 47.39 -22.87
C GLU A 115 18.76 45.85 -22.91
N PHE A 116 19.31 45.14 -21.92
CA PHE A 116 19.02 43.71 -21.75
C PHE A 116 17.68 43.57 -21.03
N ASP A 117 16.60 43.82 -21.77
CA ASP A 117 15.26 43.41 -21.39
C ASP A 117 14.92 42.09 -22.09
N THR A 118 15.40 40.98 -21.53
CA THR A 118 14.88 39.65 -21.90
C THR A 118 13.67 39.36 -21.04
N GLY A 119 12.53 39.94 -21.42
CA GLY A 119 11.19 39.66 -20.91
C GLY A 119 10.66 38.27 -21.28
N TYR A 120 11.47 37.21 -21.11
CA TYR A 120 11.03 35.83 -21.24
C TYR A 120 11.19 35.12 -19.89
N GLY A 121 10.06 34.90 -19.20
CA GLY A 121 9.94 33.89 -18.15
C GLY A 121 9.82 34.34 -16.69
N LYS A 122 9.84 35.65 -16.39
CA LYS A 122 9.67 36.15 -15.00
C LYS A 122 8.22 36.32 -14.54
N ASP A 123 7.26 36.46 -15.45
CA ASP A 123 5.89 36.87 -15.08
C ASP A 123 4.94 35.71 -14.69
N LEU A 124 5.43 34.48 -14.56
CA LEU A 124 4.62 33.31 -14.19
C LEU A 124 4.59 33.03 -12.68
N PHE A 125 5.29 33.83 -11.87
CA PHE A 125 5.29 33.74 -10.40
C PHE A 125 4.61 34.92 -9.71
N TYR A 126 4.03 35.85 -10.47
CA TYR A 126 3.19 36.88 -9.85
C TYR A 126 1.83 36.25 -9.49
N PRO A 127 1.39 36.38 -8.22
CA PRO A 127 0.14 35.77 -7.77
C PRO A 127 -1.04 36.38 -8.54
N VAL A 128 -1.83 35.51 -9.16
CA VAL A 128 -3.16 35.87 -9.62
C VAL A 128 -4.10 35.64 -8.43
N ALA A 129 -4.64 36.75 -7.92
CA ALA A 129 -5.58 36.87 -6.79
C ALA A 129 -5.04 36.53 -5.39
N SER A 130 -5.62 37.22 -4.40
CA SER A 130 -5.31 37.20 -2.96
C SER A 130 -5.94 36.03 -2.20
N ASP A 131 -6.41 34.99 -2.90
CA ASP A 131 -7.13 33.89 -2.27
C ASP A 131 -6.14 33.04 -1.47
N ILE A 132 -6.33 33.05 -0.15
CA ILE A 132 -5.41 32.42 0.78
C ILE A 132 -5.66 30.92 0.74
N ILE A 133 -4.85 30.18 -0.04
CA ILE A 133 -4.64 28.76 0.25
C ILE A 133 -3.99 28.71 1.64
N PRO A 134 -4.65 28.09 2.63
CA PRO A 134 -4.11 28.04 3.96
C PRO A 134 -2.77 27.31 3.90
N THR A 135 -1.73 27.94 4.43
CA THR A 135 -0.48 27.25 4.70
C THR A 135 -0.64 26.58 6.06
N PRO A 136 -0.59 25.24 6.16
CA PRO A 136 -0.63 24.56 7.44
C PRO A 136 0.46 25.11 8.36
N ARG A 137 0.27 25.00 9.68
CA ARG A 137 1.33 25.36 10.63
C ARG A 137 2.45 24.34 10.54
N ILE A 138 3.48 24.65 9.77
CA ILE A 138 4.70 23.84 9.67
C ILE A 138 5.61 24.20 10.85
N LEU A 139 5.99 23.20 11.63
CA LEU A 139 6.79 23.38 12.86
C LEU A 139 8.30 23.45 12.62
N VAL A 140 8.73 23.38 11.36
CA VAL A 140 10.11 23.29 10.89
C VAL A 140 10.28 24.07 9.58
N PRO A 141 11.52 24.41 9.16
CA PRO A 141 11.75 25.05 7.86
C PRO A 141 11.20 24.22 6.71
N HIS A 142 10.53 24.85 5.74
CA HIS A 142 10.02 24.17 4.55
C HIS A 142 11.18 23.85 3.60
N LEU A 143 11.09 22.78 2.77
CA LEU A 143 12.20 22.40 1.87
C LEU A 143 12.68 23.55 0.96
N LYS A 144 11.73 24.36 0.47
CA LYS A 144 12.01 25.55 -0.36
C LYS A 144 12.87 26.61 0.34
N ASP A 145 12.99 26.56 1.67
CA ASP A 145 13.72 27.55 2.45
C ASP A 145 15.22 27.23 2.55
N PHE A 146 15.62 25.98 2.28
CA PHE A 146 17.02 25.55 2.29
C PHE A 146 17.82 26.17 1.14
N ALA A 147 19.09 26.50 1.43
CA ALA A 147 19.94 27.26 0.52
C ALA A 147 20.20 26.50 -0.79
N PHE A 148 20.51 25.19 -0.70
CA PHE A 148 20.79 24.37 -1.89
C PHE A 148 19.54 24.17 -2.77
N VAL A 149 18.34 24.14 -2.17
CA VAL A 149 17.07 24.04 -2.91
C VAL A 149 16.78 25.36 -3.63
N LYS A 150 17.00 26.51 -2.98
CA LYS A 150 16.90 27.83 -3.61
C LYS A 150 17.88 27.97 -4.79
N GLN A 151 19.10 27.48 -4.64
CA GLN A 151 20.08 27.44 -5.72
C GLN A 151 19.57 26.58 -6.89
N SER A 152 19.05 25.38 -6.61
CA SER A 152 18.45 24.51 -7.62
C SER A 152 17.29 25.20 -8.35
N TYR A 153 16.44 25.94 -7.64
CA TYR A 153 15.34 26.70 -8.25
C TYR A 153 15.84 27.80 -9.18
N SER A 154 16.90 28.52 -8.77
CA SER A 154 17.57 29.51 -9.62
C SER A 154 18.11 28.86 -10.90
N ASP A 155 18.79 27.71 -10.78
CA ASP A 155 19.36 27.02 -11.95
C ASP A 155 18.27 26.49 -12.90
N TRP A 156 17.20 25.90 -12.36
CA TRP A 156 16.06 25.46 -13.15
C TRP A 156 15.32 26.62 -13.84
N SER A 157 15.26 27.79 -13.22
CA SER A 157 14.64 28.98 -13.83
C SER A 157 15.39 29.47 -15.08
N ARG A 158 16.68 29.13 -15.19
CA ARG A 158 17.55 29.48 -16.33
C ARG A 158 17.64 28.38 -17.38
N GLN A 159 17.13 27.18 -17.08
CA GLN A 159 17.16 26.03 -17.99
C GLN A 159 15.98 26.09 -18.97
N PRO A 160 16.18 26.41 -20.27
CA PRO A 160 15.10 26.36 -21.24
C PRO A 160 14.79 24.91 -21.63
N ILE A 161 13.51 24.57 -21.65
CA ILE A 161 13.01 23.26 -22.08
C ILE A 161 11.89 23.48 -23.08
N VAL A 162 12.01 22.84 -24.24
CA VAL A 162 11.01 22.90 -25.30
C VAL A 162 10.05 21.73 -25.14
N ILE A 163 8.78 22.02 -24.86
CA ILE A 163 7.74 21.00 -24.81
C ILE A 163 7.42 20.57 -26.26
N PRO A 164 7.46 19.27 -26.59
CA PRO A 164 7.10 18.83 -27.93
C PRO A 164 5.64 19.16 -28.24
N LEU A 165 5.33 19.44 -29.51
CA LEU A 165 4.04 19.97 -29.93
C LEU A 165 2.85 19.11 -29.46
N ALA A 166 2.99 17.78 -29.52
CA ALA A 166 1.94 16.86 -29.09
C ALA A 166 1.58 17.01 -27.60
N GLN A 167 2.59 17.09 -26.73
CA GLN A 167 2.41 17.32 -25.29
C GLN A 167 1.85 18.73 -25.03
N PHE A 168 2.33 19.74 -25.76
CA PHE A 168 1.82 21.11 -25.63
C PHE A 168 0.34 21.24 -26.02
N LEU A 169 -0.10 20.57 -27.09
CA LEU A 169 -1.51 20.55 -27.47
C LEU A 169 -2.38 19.87 -26.41
N ARG A 170 -1.90 18.78 -25.79
CA ARG A 170 -2.57 18.16 -24.64
C ARG A 170 -2.65 19.09 -23.44
N CYS A 171 -1.59 19.86 -23.17
CA CYS A 171 -1.65 20.93 -22.16
C CYS A 171 -2.75 21.95 -22.47
N LYS A 172 -2.85 22.44 -23.72
CA LYS A 172 -3.90 23.39 -24.12
C LYS A 172 -5.30 22.81 -23.97
N GLU A 173 -5.48 21.55 -24.34
CA GLU A 173 -6.76 20.85 -24.20
C GLU A 173 -7.17 20.77 -22.72
N LEU A 174 -6.28 20.29 -21.85
CA LEU A 174 -6.56 20.21 -20.41
C LEU A 174 -6.78 21.58 -19.78
N ALA A 175 -6.00 22.59 -20.16
CA ALA A 175 -6.16 23.95 -19.65
C ALA A 175 -7.56 24.52 -19.95
N ARG A 176 -8.16 24.18 -21.10
CA ARG A 176 -9.53 24.60 -21.45
C ARG A 176 -10.62 23.87 -20.65
N LEU A 177 -10.31 22.72 -20.06
CA LEU A 177 -11.24 21.92 -19.25
C LEU A 177 -11.21 22.29 -17.76
N LEU A 178 -10.39 23.27 -17.37
CA LEU A 178 -10.16 23.66 -15.99
C LEU A 178 -10.57 25.12 -15.77
N SER A 179 -11.37 25.36 -14.73
CA SER A 179 -11.66 26.70 -14.24
C SER A 179 -10.77 27.06 -13.05
N TYR A 180 -10.63 28.36 -12.79
CA TYR A 180 -9.97 28.86 -11.59
C TYR A 180 -10.59 28.28 -10.30
N GLU A 181 -11.92 28.23 -10.24
CA GLU A 181 -12.67 27.69 -9.10
C GLU A 181 -12.37 26.21 -8.85
N GLN A 182 -12.26 25.40 -9.93
CA GLN A 182 -11.87 24.00 -9.82
C GLN A 182 -10.46 23.84 -9.27
N LEU A 183 -9.50 24.63 -9.79
CA LEU A 183 -8.14 24.61 -9.25
C LEU A 183 -8.13 25.00 -7.77
N LEU A 184 -8.84 26.07 -7.39
CA LEU A 184 -8.90 26.51 -6.00
C LEU A 184 -9.45 25.39 -5.11
N LYS A 185 -10.55 24.75 -5.52
CA LYS A 185 -11.14 23.60 -4.82
C LYS A 185 -10.13 22.45 -4.65
N TYR A 186 -9.41 22.07 -5.71
CA TYR A 186 -8.45 20.97 -5.66
C TYR A 186 -7.26 21.29 -4.74
N PHE A 187 -6.70 22.50 -4.85
CA PHE A 187 -5.55 22.91 -4.05
C PHE A 187 -5.89 23.19 -2.59
N LEU A 188 -7.10 23.69 -2.29
CA LEU A 188 -7.60 23.77 -0.91
C LEU A 188 -7.68 22.38 -0.29
N ARG A 189 -8.23 21.40 -1.00
CA ARG A 189 -8.28 20.01 -0.51
C ARG A 189 -6.88 19.43 -0.32
N PHE A 190 -5.99 19.63 -1.29
CA PHE A 190 -4.59 19.17 -1.23
C PHE A 190 -3.82 19.78 -0.06
N SER A 191 -3.99 21.07 0.22
CA SER A 191 -3.32 21.76 1.33
C SER A 191 -3.69 21.19 2.71
N ASN A 192 -4.84 20.53 2.83
CA ASN A 192 -5.31 19.93 4.08
C ASN A 192 -4.84 18.47 4.28
N TRP A 193 -3.98 17.92 3.42
CA TRP A 193 -3.48 16.55 3.48
C TRP A 193 -2.34 16.32 4.50
N ASP A 194 -2.51 16.77 5.74
CA ASP A 194 -1.44 16.62 6.74
C ASP A 194 -1.04 15.14 6.99
N SER A 195 -1.92 14.16 6.76
CA SER A 195 -1.70 12.74 7.16
C SER A 195 -0.44 12.09 6.59
N ASP A 196 0.04 12.61 5.46
CA ASP A 196 1.11 12.00 4.69
C ASP A 196 2.37 12.89 4.71
N GLY A 197 2.35 13.99 5.47
CA GLY A 197 3.49 14.90 5.59
C GLY A 197 3.83 15.71 4.33
N PHE A 198 2.97 15.69 3.31
CA PHE A 198 3.24 16.39 2.04
C PHE A 198 3.44 17.89 2.20
N GLN A 199 2.80 18.52 3.18
CA GLN A 199 2.96 19.94 3.48
C GLN A 199 4.39 20.32 3.88
N TYR A 200 5.20 19.37 4.37
CA TYR A 200 6.62 19.60 4.66
C TYR A 200 7.48 19.57 3.38
N LEU A 201 6.95 19.00 2.30
CA LEU A 201 7.65 18.78 1.04
C LEU A 201 7.22 19.75 -0.06
N VAL A 202 5.93 20.08 -0.13
CA VAL A 202 5.29 20.75 -1.26
C VAL A 202 4.66 22.07 -0.82
N ASP A 203 5.04 23.15 -1.50
CA ASP A 203 4.40 24.46 -1.35
C ASP A 203 3.10 24.50 -2.17
N ALA A 204 1.98 24.16 -1.54
CA ALA A 204 0.67 24.14 -2.20
C ALA A 204 0.31 25.50 -2.84
N HIS A 205 0.65 26.61 -2.18
CA HIS A 205 0.43 27.95 -2.72
C HIS A 205 1.28 28.21 -3.97
N GLY A 206 2.56 27.80 -3.94
CA GLY A 206 3.45 27.85 -5.09
C GLY A 206 2.93 27.02 -6.27
N CYS A 207 2.48 25.78 -6.02
CA CYS A 207 1.89 24.94 -7.05
C CYS A 207 0.59 25.51 -7.62
N PHE A 208 -0.28 26.07 -6.78
CA PHE A 208 -1.50 26.74 -7.24
C PHE A 208 -1.18 27.95 -8.12
N SER A 209 -0.17 28.74 -7.75
CA SER A 209 0.29 29.88 -8.56
C SER A 209 0.77 29.45 -9.94
N VAL A 210 1.45 28.30 -10.03
CA VAL A 210 1.83 27.69 -11.33
C VAL A 210 0.59 27.25 -12.10
N ALA A 211 -0.38 26.61 -11.43
CA ALA A 211 -1.60 26.11 -12.05
C ALA A 211 -2.51 27.24 -12.61
N THR A 212 -2.68 28.33 -11.86
CA THR A 212 -3.48 29.49 -12.30
C THR A 212 -2.84 30.19 -13.49
N ASN A 213 -1.53 30.38 -13.43
CA ASN A 213 -0.76 30.93 -14.54
C ASN A 213 -0.84 30.04 -15.79
N PHE A 214 -0.81 28.72 -15.61
CA PHE A 214 -0.98 27.75 -16.68
C PHE A 214 -2.34 27.91 -17.38
N ILE A 215 -3.46 27.91 -16.65
CA ILE A 215 -4.79 28.03 -17.27
C ILE A 215 -5.03 29.40 -17.93
N LEU A 216 -4.37 30.47 -17.46
CA LEU A 216 -4.54 31.80 -18.05
C LEU A 216 -3.73 31.99 -19.32
N LYS A 217 -2.47 31.51 -19.34
CA LYS A 217 -1.53 31.85 -20.43
C LYS A 217 -1.49 30.80 -21.53
N VAL A 218 -1.69 29.52 -21.22
CA VAL A 218 -1.57 28.44 -22.20
C VAL A 218 -2.69 28.45 -23.25
N PRO A 219 -3.98 28.66 -22.90
CA PRO A 219 -5.05 28.71 -23.90
C PRO A 219 -4.95 29.89 -24.86
N LEU A 220 -4.43 31.04 -24.40
CA LEU A 220 -4.37 32.30 -25.14
C LEU A 220 -3.20 32.38 -26.14
N SER A 221 -2.28 31.41 -26.13
CA SER A 221 -1.16 31.38 -27.08
C SER A 221 -1.66 31.20 -28.52
N PRO A 222 -1.51 32.21 -29.40
CA PRO A 222 -2.02 32.16 -30.78
C PRO A 222 -1.13 31.31 -31.70
N ASP A 223 0.18 31.26 -31.45
CA ASP A 223 1.15 30.46 -32.21
C ASP A 223 1.65 29.26 -31.40
N ASP A 224 1.15 28.08 -31.76
CA ASP A 224 1.53 26.79 -31.13
C ASP A 224 3.00 26.41 -31.40
N LEU A 225 3.68 27.10 -32.32
CA LEU A 225 5.07 26.82 -32.68
C LEU A 225 6.08 27.62 -31.85
N GLU A 226 5.77 28.87 -31.48
CA GLU A 226 6.70 29.81 -30.83
C GLU A 226 6.63 29.78 -29.29
N ASN A 227 5.48 29.46 -28.70
CA ASN A 227 5.24 29.54 -27.26
C ASN A 227 5.37 28.20 -26.50
N ARG A 228 6.31 27.34 -26.92
CA ARG A 228 6.53 26.00 -26.33
C ARG A 228 7.75 25.90 -25.42
N THR A 229 8.49 26.99 -25.27
CA THR A 229 9.70 27.03 -24.45
C THR A 229 9.35 27.50 -23.03
N TYR A 230 9.56 26.62 -22.07
CA TYR A 230 9.35 26.89 -20.64
C TYR A 230 10.68 26.77 -19.91
N ASN A 231 10.83 27.44 -18.78
CA ASN A 231 11.96 27.15 -17.91
C ASN A 231 11.74 25.83 -17.14
N GLY A 232 12.83 25.20 -16.72
CA GLY A 232 12.80 23.92 -16.01
C GLY A 232 12.09 23.98 -14.66
N LEU A 233 12.04 25.14 -14.01
CA LEU A 233 11.33 25.32 -12.73
C LEU A 233 9.81 25.22 -12.94
N LEU A 234 9.28 25.87 -13.97
CA LEU A 234 7.87 25.81 -14.34
C LEU A 234 7.47 24.41 -14.78
N LEU A 235 8.31 23.73 -15.56
CA LEU A 235 8.02 22.37 -15.99
C LEU A 235 7.93 21.40 -14.80
N ARG A 236 8.83 21.53 -13.81
CA ARG A 236 8.74 20.82 -12.52
C ARG A 236 7.50 21.19 -11.72
N GLY A 237 7.09 22.46 -11.73
CA GLY A 237 5.81 22.87 -11.13
C GLY A 237 4.63 22.17 -11.80
N LEU A 238 4.62 22.12 -13.14
CA LEU A 238 3.56 21.50 -13.93
C LEU A 238 3.46 19.98 -13.70
N THR A 239 4.57 19.27 -13.52
CA THR A 239 4.53 17.83 -13.19
C THR A 239 3.75 17.63 -11.88
N LEU A 240 3.98 18.43 -10.84
CA LEU A 240 3.24 18.29 -9.58
C LEU A 240 1.77 18.74 -9.74
N VAL A 241 1.53 19.84 -10.45
CA VAL A 241 0.19 20.39 -10.68
C VAL A 241 -0.74 19.38 -11.36
N PHE A 242 -0.27 18.68 -12.40
CA PHE A 242 -1.10 17.69 -13.08
C PHE A 242 -1.45 16.48 -12.21
N VAL A 243 -0.58 16.12 -11.26
CA VAL A 243 -0.88 15.07 -10.27
C VAL A 243 -2.00 15.53 -9.33
N VAL A 244 -1.93 16.77 -8.81
CA VAL A 244 -2.98 17.37 -7.95
C VAL A 244 -4.31 17.51 -8.70
N ILE A 245 -4.29 17.91 -9.97
CA ILE A 245 -5.50 17.98 -10.81
C ILE A 245 -6.08 16.58 -11.01
N ALA A 246 -5.25 15.58 -11.29
CA ALA A 246 -5.72 14.21 -11.47
C ALA A 246 -6.43 13.69 -10.22
N ILE A 247 -5.85 13.92 -9.05
CA ILE A 247 -6.50 13.66 -7.74
C ILE A 247 -7.89 14.31 -7.68
N GLY A 248 -7.98 15.60 -8.01
CA GLY A 248 -9.24 16.35 -8.01
C GLY A 248 -10.29 15.73 -8.95
N LYS A 249 -9.87 15.37 -10.17
CA LYS A 249 -10.73 14.75 -11.18
C LYS A 249 -11.21 13.36 -10.80
N ILE A 250 -10.36 12.52 -10.19
CA ILE A 250 -10.77 11.21 -9.65
C ILE A 250 -11.87 11.39 -8.61
N LEU A 251 -11.71 12.35 -7.70
CA LEU A 251 -12.68 12.63 -6.64
C LEU A 251 -14.00 13.22 -7.16
N GLU A 252 -14.02 13.70 -8.41
CA GLU A 252 -15.23 14.12 -9.13
C GLU A 252 -15.81 13.01 -10.01
N GLY A 253 -15.22 11.81 -10.01
CA GLY A 253 -15.64 10.68 -10.85
C GLY A 253 -15.12 10.73 -12.29
N ASP A 254 -14.25 11.68 -12.64
CA ASP A 254 -13.69 11.85 -13.99
C ASP A 254 -12.31 11.19 -14.14
N SER A 255 -12.32 9.87 -14.07
CA SER A 255 -11.12 9.02 -14.19
C SER A 255 -10.40 9.14 -15.55
N PRO A 256 -11.09 9.28 -16.70
CA PRO A 256 -10.42 9.46 -17.99
C PRO A 256 -9.56 10.73 -18.06
N VAL A 257 -10.09 11.87 -17.59
CA VAL A 257 -9.31 13.12 -17.54
C VAL A 257 -8.18 13.01 -16.52
N ALA A 258 -8.41 12.36 -15.38
CA ALA A 258 -7.35 12.12 -14.41
C ALA A 258 -6.19 11.31 -15.00
N GLU A 259 -6.46 10.21 -15.71
CA GLU A 259 -5.43 9.40 -16.35
C GLU A 259 -4.68 10.20 -17.43
N ALA A 260 -5.39 11.05 -18.19
CA ALA A 260 -4.77 11.95 -19.16
C ALA A 260 -3.82 12.97 -18.51
N CYS A 261 -4.22 13.55 -17.36
CA CYS A 261 -3.39 14.45 -16.55
C CYS A 261 -2.14 13.74 -16.03
N LEU A 262 -2.28 12.54 -15.46
CA LEU A 262 -1.13 11.80 -14.93
C LEU A 262 -0.19 11.37 -16.05
N LYS A 263 -0.73 10.93 -17.19
CA LYS A 263 0.10 10.56 -18.35
C LYS A 263 0.88 11.75 -18.87
N LEU A 264 0.24 12.92 -18.95
CA LEU A 264 0.92 14.16 -19.32
C LEU A 264 2.01 14.51 -18.30
N SER A 265 1.71 14.38 -17.01
CA SER A 265 2.69 14.60 -15.95
C SER A 265 3.94 13.71 -16.10
N GLU A 266 3.77 12.43 -16.41
CA GLU A 266 4.90 11.52 -16.69
C GLU A 266 5.69 11.94 -17.92
N ASP A 267 4.99 12.32 -18.99
CA ASP A 267 5.62 12.76 -20.23
C ASP A 267 6.45 14.05 -19.99
N LEU A 268 5.96 14.98 -19.17
CA LEU A 268 6.69 16.18 -18.77
C LEU A 268 7.86 15.85 -17.83
N MET A 269 7.70 14.91 -16.91
CA MET A 269 8.79 14.43 -16.05
C MET A 269 9.92 13.81 -16.89
N ALA A 270 9.59 13.06 -17.93
CA ALA A 270 10.57 12.48 -18.84
C ALA A 270 11.38 13.55 -19.61
N LEU A 271 10.81 14.72 -19.90
CA LEU A 271 11.52 15.83 -20.54
C LEU A 271 12.58 16.47 -19.64
N LEU A 272 12.46 16.32 -18.31
CA LEU A 272 13.45 16.83 -17.36
C LEU A 272 14.75 16.01 -17.39
N GLY A 273 14.71 14.80 -17.95
CA GLY A 273 15.83 13.87 -17.96
C GLY A 273 16.06 13.18 -16.61
N PRO A 274 17.12 12.35 -16.49
CA PRO A 274 17.49 11.73 -15.23
C PRO A 274 17.94 12.80 -14.22
N PRO A 275 17.76 12.58 -12.90
CA PRO A 275 18.20 13.51 -11.88
C PRO A 275 19.74 13.62 -11.86
N ILE A 276 20.26 14.85 -11.81
CA ILE A 276 21.71 15.12 -11.83
C ILE A 276 22.13 15.80 -10.51
N THR A 277 21.36 16.79 -10.07
CA THR A 277 21.63 17.57 -8.86
C THR A 277 20.84 17.04 -7.67
N LEU A 278 21.26 17.41 -6.45
CA LEU A 278 20.50 17.10 -5.23
C LEU A 278 19.05 17.60 -5.29
N GLY A 279 18.84 18.81 -5.82
CA GLY A 279 17.49 19.34 -6.03
C GLY A 279 16.64 18.45 -6.95
N ASP A 280 17.23 17.85 -7.98
CA ASP A 280 16.50 16.98 -8.92
C ASP A 280 16.02 15.71 -8.22
N PHE A 281 16.85 15.11 -7.37
CA PHE A 281 16.46 13.95 -6.58
C PHE A 281 15.36 14.28 -5.56
N VAL A 282 15.43 15.44 -4.90
CA VAL A 282 14.36 15.92 -4.01
C VAL A 282 13.05 16.07 -4.80
N HIS A 283 13.08 16.71 -5.97
CA HIS A 283 11.91 16.87 -6.83
C HIS A 283 11.34 15.52 -7.29
N LEU A 284 12.20 14.59 -7.70
CA LEU A 284 11.80 13.24 -8.09
C LEU A 284 11.10 12.50 -6.94
N GLY A 285 11.64 12.57 -5.72
CA GLY A 285 11.00 11.94 -4.57
C GLY A 285 9.64 12.56 -4.23
N ILE A 286 9.53 13.89 -4.28
CA ILE A 286 8.25 14.61 -4.15
C ILE A 286 7.24 14.11 -5.20
N TYR A 287 7.66 14.05 -6.46
CA TYR A 287 6.84 13.59 -7.57
C TYR A 287 6.33 12.16 -7.35
N VAL A 288 7.19 11.23 -6.95
CA VAL A 288 6.82 9.83 -6.72
C VAL A 288 5.86 9.68 -5.55
N LEU A 289 6.12 10.37 -4.44
CA LEU A 289 5.22 10.39 -3.28
C LEU A 289 3.83 10.93 -3.67
N LEU A 290 3.78 12.05 -4.40
CA LEU A 290 2.51 12.65 -4.86
C LEU A 290 1.71 11.69 -5.75
N ASN A 291 2.38 10.89 -6.59
CA ASN A 291 1.73 9.92 -7.47
C ASN A 291 1.16 8.71 -6.73
N LYS A 292 1.49 8.50 -5.45
CA LYS A 292 0.94 7.43 -4.60
C LYS A 292 -0.58 7.42 -4.62
N ILE A 293 -1.18 8.55 -4.26
CA ILE A 293 -2.63 8.67 -4.08
C ILE A 293 -3.40 8.42 -5.38
N PRO A 294 -3.14 9.13 -6.50
CA PRO A 294 -3.91 8.90 -7.72
C PRO A 294 -3.68 7.50 -8.31
N SER A 295 -2.48 6.93 -8.18
CA SER A 295 -2.23 5.55 -8.64
C SER A 295 -3.08 4.53 -7.89
N VAL A 296 -3.22 4.71 -6.57
CA VAL A 296 -4.09 3.86 -5.74
C VAL A 296 -5.55 4.10 -6.08
N LEU A 297 -6.02 5.36 -6.15
CA LEU A 297 -7.43 5.67 -6.39
C LEU A 297 -7.92 5.25 -7.78
N LEU A 298 -7.03 5.17 -8.78
CA LEU A 298 -7.33 4.63 -10.11
C LEU A 298 -7.23 3.10 -10.19
N SER A 299 -7.07 2.41 -9.05
CA SER A 299 -6.91 0.95 -9.00
C SER A 299 -5.71 0.45 -9.82
N ASN A 300 -4.62 1.21 -9.83
CA ASN A 300 -3.41 0.87 -10.58
C ASN A 300 -2.17 0.75 -9.67
N PRO A 301 -2.14 -0.27 -8.78
CA PRO A 301 -1.02 -0.47 -7.86
C PRO A 301 0.31 -0.78 -8.59
N ARG A 302 0.27 -1.34 -9.81
CA ARG A 302 1.49 -1.63 -10.61
C ARG A 302 2.22 -0.37 -11.05
N ARG A 303 1.49 0.69 -11.40
CA ARG A 303 2.08 2.00 -11.71
C ARG A 303 2.90 2.51 -10.52
N LEU A 304 2.35 2.38 -9.32
CA LEU A 304 3.01 2.79 -8.09
C LEU A 304 4.29 2.02 -7.84
N VAL A 305 4.25 0.68 -7.95
CA VAL A 305 5.44 -0.18 -7.81
C VAL A 305 6.54 0.31 -8.74
N LYS A 306 6.23 0.49 -10.03
CA LYS A 306 7.20 0.93 -11.02
C LYS A 306 7.83 2.29 -10.66
N LEU A 307 7.01 3.25 -10.22
CA LEU A 307 7.51 4.58 -9.82
C LEU A 307 8.49 4.49 -8.65
N PHE A 308 8.18 3.67 -7.63
CA PHE A 308 9.07 3.47 -6.48
C PHE A 308 10.30 2.64 -6.85
N GLU A 309 10.19 1.62 -7.70
CA GLU A 309 11.34 0.86 -8.22
C GLU A 309 12.30 1.76 -9.01
N ASP A 310 11.78 2.59 -9.91
CA ASP A 310 12.59 3.53 -10.69
C ASP A 310 13.23 4.59 -9.78
N PHE A 311 12.48 5.14 -8.82
CA PHE A 311 12.99 6.07 -7.81
C PHE A 311 14.15 5.47 -7.01
N THR A 312 13.93 4.30 -6.43
CA THR A 312 14.94 3.63 -5.60
C THR A 312 16.21 3.30 -6.37
N LYS A 313 16.06 2.76 -7.58
CA LYS A 313 17.19 2.50 -8.47
C LYS A 313 18.00 3.75 -8.79
N MET A 314 17.34 4.89 -9.02
CA MET A 314 18.02 6.17 -9.24
C MET A 314 18.75 6.66 -7.98
N MET A 315 18.11 6.57 -6.80
CA MET A 315 18.73 6.96 -5.53
C MET A 315 19.98 6.12 -5.23
N SER A 316 19.92 4.80 -5.43
CA SER A 316 21.06 3.88 -5.26
C SER A 316 22.18 4.10 -6.27
N GLY A 317 21.87 4.67 -7.44
CA GLY A 317 22.87 5.01 -8.45
C GLY A 317 23.72 6.25 -8.11
N SER A 318 23.31 7.05 -7.13
CA SER A 318 24.00 8.29 -6.75
C SER A 318 24.78 8.12 -5.45
N ALA A 319 26.12 8.17 -5.54
CA ALA A 319 27.01 8.09 -4.39
C ALA A 319 26.77 9.22 -3.38
N GLU A 320 26.42 10.41 -3.87
CA GLU A 320 26.14 11.59 -3.03
C GLU A 320 24.85 11.42 -2.24
N VAL A 321 23.78 10.96 -2.89
CA VAL A 321 22.50 10.67 -2.22
C VAL A 321 22.68 9.54 -1.22
N LEU A 322 23.37 8.46 -1.62
CA LEU A 322 23.65 7.34 -0.73
C LEU A 322 24.39 7.79 0.53
N ARG A 323 25.33 8.74 0.43
CA ARG A 323 26.03 9.30 1.60
C ARG A 323 25.05 9.82 2.66
N TYR A 324 24.03 10.58 2.26
CA TYR A 324 23.02 11.10 3.18
C TYR A 324 22.09 10.01 3.69
N LEU A 325 21.67 9.08 2.83
CA LEU A 325 20.79 7.98 3.23
C LEU A 325 21.45 7.02 4.22
N THR A 326 22.78 6.91 4.22
CA THR A 326 23.54 6.06 5.16
C THR A 326 24.14 6.84 6.34
N MET A 327 23.80 8.11 6.51
CA MET A 327 24.34 8.97 7.57
C MET A 327 23.68 8.61 8.92
N THR A 328 24.31 7.73 9.69
CA THR A 328 23.76 7.21 10.95
C THR A 328 24.16 7.99 12.20
N ASP A 329 25.24 8.77 12.15
CA ASP A 329 25.74 9.53 13.30
C ASP A 329 24.88 10.78 13.59
N PRO A 330 24.26 10.91 14.78
CA PRO A 330 23.51 12.10 15.19
C PRO A 330 24.27 13.42 15.00
N ALA A 331 25.58 13.46 15.24
CA ALA A 331 26.37 14.68 15.16
C ALA A 331 26.55 15.17 13.72
N GLU A 332 26.57 14.28 12.73
CA GLU A 332 26.68 14.63 11.31
C GLU A 332 25.35 15.12 10.71
N ARG A 333 24.23 14.74 11.35
CA ARG A 333 22.87 15.04 10.89
C ARG A 333 22.39 16.42 11.31
N GLU A 334 22.81 16.88 12.48
CA GLU A 334 22.31 18.13 13.07
C GLU A 334 22.75 19.34 12.25
N GLY A 335 21.79 20.17 11.84
CA GLY A 335 22.05 21.38 11.03
C GLY A 335 22.42 21.13 9.56
N ASN A 336 22.49 19.88 9.11
CA ASN A 336 22.80 19.53 7.72
C ASN A 336 21.52 19.61 6.85
N GLU A 337 21.37 20.70 6.09
CA GLU A 337 20.16 20.96 5.28
C GLU A 337 19.92 19.87 4.22
N GLU A 338 20.98 19.41 3.54
CA GLU A 338 20.91 18.35 2.53
C GLU A 338 20.43 17.04 3.16
N PHE A 339 21.03 16.63 4.28
CA PHE A 339 20.58 15.45 5.01
C PHE A 339 19.11 15.58 5.40
N ILE A 340 18.69 16.68 6.02
CA ILE A 340 17.30 16.89 6.48
C ILE A 340 16.33 16.78 5.30
N ALA A 341 16.65 17.41 4.17
CA ALA A 341 15.81 17.38 2.98
C ALA A 341 15.62 15.95 2.43
N PHE A 342 16.72 15.21 2.27
CA PHE A 342 16.67 13.84 1.77
C PHE A 342 16.03 12.88 2.76
N ALA A 343 16.35 13.02 4.03
CA ALA A 343 15.80 12.20 5.09
C ALA A 343 14.28 12.38 5.20
N ARG A 344 13.74 13.59 5.00
CA ARG A 344 12.28 13.81 4.94
C ARG A 344 11.63 13.04 3.79
N VAL A 345 12.15 13.20 2.57
CA VAL A 345 11.63 12.52 1.38
C VAL A 345 11.72 11.00 1.56
N TRP A 346 12.86 10.51 2.05
CA TRP A 346 13.11 9.10 2.28
C TRP A 346 12.19 8.52 3.35
N VAL A 347 12.09 9.15 4.52
CA VAL A 347 11.23 8.69 5.62
C VAL A 347 9.76 8.65 5.20
N LEU A 348 9.28 9.64 4.45
CA LEU A 348 7.90 9.62 3.91
C LEU A 348 7.71 8.52 2.86
N ALA A 349 8.73 8.21 2.05
CA ALA A 349 8.70 7.06 1.15
C ALA A 349 8.64 5.73 1.93
N ARG A 350 9.33 5.63 3.06
CA ARG A 350 9.25 4.48 3.97
C ARG A 350 7.87 4.36 4.62
N PHE A 351 7.19 5.47 4.92
CA PHE A 351 5.81 5.45 5.45
C PHE A 351 4.77 4.95 4.43
N ALA A 352 5.04 5.08 3.12
CA ALA A 352 4.16 4.54 2.11
C ALA A 352 4.11 2.99 2.10
N GLU A 353 5.10 2.30 2.67
CA GLU A 353 5.17 0.83 2.74
C GLU A 353 4.09 0.21 3.63
N PRO A 354 3.93 0.61 4.91
CA PRO A 354 2.84 0.11 5.74
C PRO A 354 1.48 0.57 5.20
N GLU A 355 1.39 1.70 4.51
CA GLU A 355 0.15 2.19 3.91
C GLU A 355 -0.28 1.35 2.70
N VAL A 356 0.62 1.08 1.74
CA VAL A 356 0.29 0.40 0.48
C VAL A 356 0.99 -0.95 0.39
N SER A 357 0.23 -2.05 0.44
CA SER A 357 0.76 -3.41 0.63
C SER A 357 1.75 -3.85 -0.43
N VAL A 358 1.55 -3.45 -1.69
CA VAL A 358 2.47 -3.80 -2.78
C VAL A 358 3.87 -3.21 -2.58
N LEU A 359 3.98 -2.06 -1.89
CA LEU A 359 5.25 -1.44 -1.53
C LEU A 359 5.93 -2.11 -0.32
N GLY A 360 5.29 -3.09 0.32
CA GLY A 360 5.83 -3.83 1.46
C GLY A 360 5.87 -5.35 1.27
N ALA A 361 5.63 -5.85 0.04
CA ALA A 361 5.74 -7.28 -0.28
C ALA A 361 7.20 -7.73 -0.49
N GLU A 362 7.48 -9.04 -0.45
CA GLU A 362 8.85 -9.57 -0.67
C GLU A 362 9.42 -9.05 -2.01
N GLY A 363 10.58 -8.36 -1.94
CA GLY A 363 11.22 -7.65 -3.06
C GLY A 363 10.96 -6.14 -3.11
N SER A 364 10.19 -5.60 -2.17
CA SER A 364 9.88 -4.17 -2.08
C SER A 364 11.07 -3.28 -1.67
N LEU A 365 10.85 -1.96 -1.62
CA LEU A 365 11.75 -0.87 -1.19
C LEU A 365 12.78 -1.23 -0.11
N GLN A 366 12.46 -2.12 0.82
CA GLN A 366 13.35 -2.59 1.88
C GLN A 366 14.59 -3.34 1.36
N LEU A 367 14.44 -4.03 0.23
CA LEU A 367 15.46 -4.91 -0.36
C LEU A 367 16.11 -4.30 -1.61
N SER A 368 15.41 -3.44 -2.36
CA SER A 368 15.92 -2.98 -3.67
C SER A 368 16.99 -1.89 -3.60
N VAL A 369 17.08 -1.12 -2.50
CA VAL A 369 17.87 0.11 -2.50
C VAL A 369 19.29 -0.14 -1.99
N ILE A 370 19.45 -1.00 -0.98
CA ILE A 370 20.70 -1.05 -0.20
C ILE A 370 20.99 -2.44 0.38
N GLU A 371 21.03 -3.47 -0.47
CA GLU A 371 21.40 -4.83 -0.02
C GLU A 371 22.75 -4.88 0.73
N ASP A 372 23.64 -3.89 0.52
CA ASP A 372 24.99 -3.83 1.10
C ASP A 372 25.24 -2.72 2.14
N LYS A 373 24.29 -1.79 2.41
CA LYS A 373 24.51 -0.68 3.37
C LYS A 373 23.25 -0.38 4.20
N LYS A 374 23.44 -0.05 5.47
CA LYS A 374 22.33 0.37 6.35
C LYS A 374 21.88 1.79 5.98
N SER A 375 20.63 1.98 5.56
CA SER A 375 20.01 3.32 5.48
C SER A 375 19.47 3.77 6.83
N ILE A 376 19.23 5.08 6.92
CA ILE A 376 18.35 5.65 7.93
C ILE A 376 16.95 5.02 7.81
N LEU A 377 16.41 4.64 8.95
CA LEU A 377 15.04 4.16 9.11
C LEU A 377 14.27 5.16 9.99
N PRO A 378 12.94 5.25 9.83
CA PRO A 378 12.14 6.09 10.71
C PRO A 378 12.27 5.60 12.16
N ASP A 379 12.71 6.49 13.05
CA ASP A 379 12.78 6.27 14.49
C ASP A 379 12.35 7.54 15.24
N PRO A 380 12.00 7.49 16.53
CA PRO A 380 11.50 8.65 17.26
C PRO A 380 12.46 9.86 17.28
N ALA A 381 13.78 9.65 17.37
CA ALA A 381 14.77 10.72 17.40
C ALA A 381 14.92 11.36 16.02
N LEU A 382 15.01 10.54 14.96
CA LEU A 382 15.05 11.04 13.59
C LEU A 382 13.74 11.77 13.23
N SER A 383 12.58 11.22 13.57
CA SER A 383 11.29 11.86 13.30
C SER A 383 11.15 13.21 14.01
N LYS A 384 11.63 13.32 15.25
CA LYS A 384 11.70 14.59 15.99
C LYS A 384 12.60 15.61 15.29
N LEU A 385 13.76 15.20 14.80
CA LEU A 385 14.66 16.07 14.03
C LEU A 385 14.00 16.55 12.73
N LEU A 386 13.35 15.66 11.99
CA LEU A 386 12.82 15.97 10.65
C LEU A 386 11.53 16.80 10.69
N PHE A 387 10.63 16.50 11.63
CA PHE A 387 9.26 17.03 11.65
C PHE A 387 8.92 17.82 12.93
N ASN A 388 9.84 17.90 13.90
CA ASN A 388 9.58 18.48 15.24
C ASN A 388 8.40 17.80 15.95
N SER A 389 8.23 16.49 15.73
CA SER A 389 7.16 15.72 16.36
C SER A 389 7.47 15.46 17.84
N ARG A 390 6.50 15.73 18.72
CA ARG A 390 6.60 15.47 20.16
C ARG A 390 6.05 14.08 20.49
N LEU A 391 6.79 13.05 20.07
CA LEU A 391 6.37 11.65 20.23
C LEU A 391 6.51 11.10 21.67
N ASP A 392 7.13 11.90 22.55
CA ASP A 392 7.46 11.50 23.93
C ASP A 392 6.28 11.66 24.90
N ILE A 393 5.24 12.44 24.53
CA ILE A 393 4.08 12.75 25.38
C ILE A 393 2.80 12.55 24.56
N LEU A 394 1.97 11.58 24.95
CA LEU A 394 0.61 11.42 24.41
C LEU A 394 -0.18 12.70 24.66
N ALA A 395 -0.47 13.46 23.61
CA ALA A 395 -1.11 14.76 23.74
C ALA A 395 -2.51 14.77 23.09
N PRO A 396 -3.50 15.43 23.71
CA PRO A 396 -4.86 15.49 23.22
C PRO A 396 -5.04 16.29 21.92
N ASP A 397 -4.01 16.99 21.47
CA ASP A 397 -3.95 17.87 20.29
C ASP A 397 -3.12 17.27 19.14
N TRP A 398 -2.73 15.99 19.22
CA TRP A 398 -2.04 15.33 18.13
C TRP A 398 -2.84 15.37 16.84
N PHE A 399 -2.16 15.73 15.76
CA PHE A 399 -2.71 15.62 14.42
C PHE A 399 -2.55 14.17 13.95
N LEU A 400 -3.35 13.80 12.95
CA LEU A 400 -3.26 12.48 12.32
C LEU A 400 -1.83 12.13 11.85
N PHE A 401 -1.07 13.13 11.38
CA PHE A 401 0.31 12.94 10.97
C PHE A 401 1.25 12.54 12.12
N ASP A 402 1.06 13.11 13.31
CA ASP A 402 1.84 12.77 14.50
C ASP A 402 1.65 11.30 14.86
N ILE A 403 0.42 10.80 14.74
CA ILE A 403 0.06 9.40 14.97
C ILE A 403 0.73 8.52 13.92
N VAL A 404 0.60 8.85 12.62
CA VAL A 404 1.25 8.08 11.54
C VAL A 404 2.76 8.00 11.74
N ILE A 405 3.42 9.11 12.08
CA ILE A 405 4.84 9.14 12.43
C ILE A 405 5.14 8.25 13.63
N GLN A 406 4.35 8.36 14.70
CA GLN A 406 4.57 7.58 15.92
C GLN A 406 4.46 6.08 15.63
N LEU A 407 3.39 5.64 14.96
CA LEU A 407 3.15 4.24 14.65
C LEU A 407 4.24 3.68 13.74
N SER A 408 4.59 4.43 12.69
CA SER A 408 5.60 4.00 11.72
C SER A 408 7.00 3.93 12.33
N SER A 409 7.41 4.92 13.12
CA SER A 409 8.72 4.93 13.79
C SER A 409 8.87 3.78 14.80
N ARG A 410 7.80 3.42 15.50
CA ARG A 410 7.76 2.26 16.41
C ARG A 410 7.82 0.95 15.65
N HIS A 411 7.12 0.86 14.52
CA HIS A 411 7.17 -0.30 13.64
C HIS A 411 8.61 -0.57 13.17
N PHE A 412 9.25 0.36 12.46
CA PHE A 412 10.58 0.11 11.87
C PHE A 412 11.66 -0.21 12.92
N ARG A 413 11.72 0.57 14.00
CA ARG A 413 12.71 0.34 15.08
C ARG A 413 12.58 -1.05 15.71
N ARG A 414 11.35 -1.53 15.88
CA ARG A 414 11.08 -2.75 16.62
C ARG A 414 11.52 -4.01 15.87
N PHE A 415 11.33 -4.05 14.55
CA PHE A 415 11.65 -5.24 13.74
C PHE A 415 13.11 -5.27 13.25
N GLU A 416 13.92 -4.26 13.54
CA GLU A 416 15.31 -4.17 13.02
C GLU A 416 16.22 -5.30 13.51
N VAL A 417 16.04 -5.78 14.75
CA VAL A 417 16.97 -6.70 15.44
C VAL A 417 16.34 -8.03 15.85
N ILE A 418 15.18 -8.37 15.29
CA ILE A 418 14.48 -9.60 15.68
C ILE A 418 15.07 -10.80 14.96
N SER A 419 15.57 -11.76 15.75
CA SER A 419 16.24 -12.96 15.24
C SER A 419 15.48 -14.27 15.50
N ASP A 420 14.50 -14.28 16.39
CA ASP A 420 13.74 -15.48 16.77
C ASP A 420 12.23 -15.25 16.83
N VAL A 421 11.48 -16.36 16.82
CA VAL A 421 10.02 -16.38 16.77
C VAL A 421 9.39 -15.78 18.03
N ARG A 422 9.97 -16.01 19.22
CA ARG A 422 9.45 -15.49 20.48
C ARG A 422 9.54 -13.96 20.50
N LEU A 423 10.70 -13.40 20.16
CA LEU A 423 10.92 -11.96 20.06
C LEU A 423 10.02 -11.35 18.97
N LEU A 424 9.77 -12.08 17.88
CA LEU A 424 8.86 -11.64 16.83
C LEU A 424 7.41 -11.54 17.30
N ILE A 425 6.91 -12.56 18.01
CA ILE A 425 5.56 -12.56 18.59
C ILE A 425 5.42 -11.42 19.60
N HIS A 426 6.37 -11.33 20.54
CA HIS A 426 6.39 -10.27 21.55
C HIS A 426 6.42 -8.87 20.90
N ALA A 427 7.22 -8.68 19.86
CA ALA A 427 7.26 -7.44 19.12
C ALA A 427 5.91 -7.06 18.50
N TYR A 428 5.19 -8.00 17.90
CA TYR A 428 3.85 -7.72 17.40
C TYR A 428 2.88 -7.35 18.52
N LEU A 429 2.86 -8.09 19.62
CA LEU A 429 1.99 -7.78 20.76
C LEU A 429 2.26 -6.36 21.30
N MET A 430 3.53 -5.98 21.46
CA MET A 430 3.90 -4.63 21.88
C MET A 430 3.50 -3.56 20.88
N LEU A 431 3.53 -3.85 19.57
CA LEU A 431 3.07 -2.91 18.54
C LEU A 431 1.56 -2.65 18.63
N TYR A 432 0.76 -3.70 18.79
CA TYR A 432 -0.69 -3.59 18.94
C TYR A 432 -1.06 -2.80 20.20
N LEU A 433 -0.34 -3.06 21.31
CA LEU A 433 -0.52 -2.32 22.55
C LEU A 433 -0.19 -0.83 22.38
N GLU A 434 0.95 -0.49 21.79
CA GLU A 434 1.33 0.91 21.56
C GLU A 434 0.37 1.64 20.63
N ILE A 435 -0.16 0.96 19.61
CA ILE A 435 -1.21 1.50 18.74
C ILE A 435 -2.46 1.83 19.55
N GLY A 436 -2.92 0.90 20.39
CA GLY A 436 -4.07 1.14 21.27
C GLY A 436 -3.85 2.32 22.23
N MET A 437 -2.65 2.42 22.81
CA MET A 437 -2.29 3.52 23.72
C MET A 437 -2.21 4.87 23.01
N ALA A 438 -1.74 4.92 21.76
CA ALA A 438 -1.67 6.14 20.97
C ALA A 438 -3.06 6.76 20.71
N ILE A 439 -4.08 5.91 20.54
CA ILE A 439 -5.44 6.37 20.21
C ILE A 439 -6.35 6.53 21.42
N ALA A 440 -6.05 5.90 22.55
CA ALA A 440 -6.92 5.91 23.73
C ALA A 440 -7.32 7.33 24.21
N PRO A 441 -6.42 8.35 24.25
CA PRO A 441 -6.81 9.71 24.66
C PRO A 441 -7.74 10.42 23.67
N LEU A 442 -7.67 10.06 22.38
CA LEU A 442 -8.50 10.62 21.33
C LEU A 442 -9.87 9.96 21.32
N ALA A 443 -9.89 8.63 21.35
CA ALA A 443 -11.10 7.84 21.28
C ALA A 443 -11.90 7.91 22.59
N GLY A 444 -11.24 7.88 23.75
CA GLY A 444 -11.89 7.88 25.07
C GLY A 444 -12.79 9.09 25.31
N ARG A 445 -12.38 10.30 24.89
CA ARG A 445 -13.23 11.50 24.99
C ARG A 445 -14.44 11.42 24.07
N MET A 446 -14.25 10.94 22.85
CA MET A 446 -15.35 10.72 21.91
C MET A 446 -16.34 9.69 22.47
N TYR A 447 -15.86 8.58 23.01
CA TYR A 447 -16.70 7.54 23.58
C TYR A 447 -17.48 7.99 24.82
N LEU A 448 -16.87 8.78 25.71
CA LEU A 448 -17.58 9.34 26.86
C LEU A 448 -18.73 10.26 26.41
N GLU A 449 -18.47 11.18 25.46
CA GLU A 449 -19.51 12.05 24.92
C GLU A 449 -20.57 11.31 24.09
N LEU A 450 -20.21 10.16 23.50
CA LEU A 450 -21.17 9.22 22.91
C LEU A 450 -21.97 8.48 23.99
N GLN A 451 -21.43 8.18 25.15
CA GLN A 451 -22.19 7.49 26.20
C GLN A 451 -23.21 8.43 26.87
N GLU A 452 -22.94 9.74 26.95
CA GLU A 452 -23.77 10.72 27.67
C GLU A 452 -25.00 11.26 26.90
N HIS A 453 -25.35 10.70 25.74
CA HIS A 453 -26.50 11.12 24.90
C HIS A 453 -26.50 12.59 24.42
N THR A 454 -25.38 13.31 24.52
CA THR A 454 -25.25 14.72 24.10
C THR A 454 -24.69 14.91 22.69
N THR A 455 -24.63 13.84 21.89
CA THR A 455 -23.99 13.88 20.58
C THR A 455 -24.77 14.81 19.63
N THR A 456 -24.09 15.85 19.15
CA THR A 456 -24.63 16.79 18.16
C THR A 456 -23.88 16.66 16.84
N LEU A 457 -24.47 17.15 15.75
CA LEU A 457 -23.80 17.24 14.46
C LEU A 457 -22.45 17.99 14.57
N THR A 458 -22.44 19.10 15.31
CA THR A 458 -21.23 19.89 15.61
C THR A 458 -20.18 19.07 16.36
N GLY A 459 -20.61 18.19 17.27
CA GLY A 459 -19.73 17.24 17.96
C GLY A 459 -19.08 16.25 17.00
N VAL A 460 -19.83 15.65 16.07
CA VAL A 460 -19.26 14.75 15.05
C VAL A 460 -18.27 15.48 14.16
N VAL A 461 -18.57 16.70 13.74
CA VAL A 461 -17.64 17.53 12.96
C VAL A 461 -16.31 17.71 13.72
N LYS A 462 -16.39 17.96 15.03
CA LYS A 462 -15.23 18.12 15.91
C LYS A 462 -14.40 16.84 16.03
N TYR A 463 -15.03 15.66 16.01
CA TYR A 463 -14.34 14.36 16.15
C TYR A 463 -14.02 13.65 14.84
N ASN A 464 -14.24 14.31 13.69
CA ASN A 464 -14.03 13.68 12.39
C ASN A 464 -12.64 13.06 12.23
N ASP A 465 -11.59 13.75 12.70
CA ASP A 465 -10.22 13.21 12.64
C ASP A 465 -10.03 12.00 13.56
N ALA A 466 -10.60 12.00 14.77
CA ALA A 466 -10.53 10.88 15.70
C ALA A 466 -11.23 9.64 15.13
N ILE A 467 -12.39 9.84 14.50
CA ILE A 467 -13.14 8.83 13.75
C ILE A 467 -12.25 8.20 12.66
N LEU A 468 -11.58 9.01 11.85
CA LEU A 468 -10.73 8.53 10.77
C LEU A 468 -9.46 7.83 11.28
N VAL A 469 -8.91 8.28 12.41
CA VAL A 469 -7.81 7.61 13.12
C VAL A 469 -8.22 6.20 13.58
N LEU A 470 -9.45 6.02 14.07
CA LEU A 470 -9.95 4.70 14.48
C LEU A 470 -10.03 3.74 13.29
N ILE A 471 -10.52 4.21 12.14
CA ILE A 471 -10.53 3.44 10.88
C ILE A 471 -9.10 3.03 10.50
N LEU A 472 -8.17 3.97 10.50
CA LEU A 472 -6.76 3.74 10.18
C LEU A 472 -6.12 2.68 11.09
N VAL A 473 -6.35 2.80 12.40
CA VAL A 473 -5.79 1.87 13.38
C VAL A 473 -6.38 0.47 13.24
N ASN A 474 -7.70 0.37 13.10
CA ASN A 474 -8.35 -0.92 12.88
C ASN A 474 -7.84 -1.58 11.59
N PHE A 475 -7.62 -0.78 10.53
CA PHE A 475 -7.00 -1.28 9.30
C PHE A 475 -5.58 -1.82 9.52
N PHE A 476 -4.71 -1.10 10.24
CA PHE A 476 -3.36 -1.61 10.55
C PHE A 476 -3.39 -2.88 11.41
N ALA A 477 -4.25 -2.92 12.43
CA ALA A 477 -4.40 -4.06 13.31
C ALA A 477 -4.94 -5.31 12.59
N THR A 478 -5.83 -5.15 11.60
CA THR A 478 -6.39 -6.26 10.84
C THR A 478 -5.43 -6.78 9.76
N ARG A 479 -4.81 -5.86 9.02
CA ARG A 479 -3.89 -6.19 7.93
C ARG A 479 -2.68 -7.02 8.35
N TRP A 480 -2.16 -6.80 9.56
CA TRP A 480 -0.96 -7.51 10.02
C TRP A 480 -1.20 -8.94 10.54
N LEU A 481 -2.40 -9.49 10.35
CA LEU A 481 -2.67 -10.92 10.61
C LEU A 481 -1.77 -11.84 9.78
N ARG A 482 -1.24 -11.41 8.62
CA ARG A 482 -0.29 -12.21 7.81
C ARG A 482 0.94 -12.73 8.60
N LEU A 483 1.20 -12.12 9.75
CA LEU A 483 2.33 -12.37 10.63
C LEU A 483 1.99 -13.39 11.75
N THR A 484 0.81 -14.01 11.73
CA THR A 484 0.41 -15.09 12.65
C THR A 484 0.95 -16.46 12.25
N LYS A 485 1.60 -16.62 11.09
CA LYS A 485 2.20 -17.91 10.71
C LYS A 485 3.17 -18.44 11.78
N VAL A 486 3.91 -17.53 12.41
CA VAL A 486 4.84 -17.87 13.49
C VAL A 486 4.12 -18.21 14.80
N GLU A 487 2.85 -17.83 14.94
CA GLU A 487 1.98 -18.13 16.08
C GLU A 487 1.13 -19.39 15.91
N LYS A 488 1.16 -20.05 14.75
CA LYS A 488 0.43 -21.31 14.53
C LYS A 488 0.58 -22.33 15.67
N PRO A 489 1.80 -22.63 16.18
CA PRO A 489 1.95 -23.58 17.28
C PRO A 489 1.52 -23.03 18.65
N HIS A 490 1.08 -21.77 18.73
CA HIS A 490 0.78 -21.02 19.94
C HIS A 490 -0.69 -20.57 20.01
N PHE A 491 -1.60 -21.35 19.40
CA PHE A 491 -3.03 -21.10 19.43
C PHE A 491 -3.67 -21.57 20.77
N PRO A 492 -4.64 -20.83 21.35
CA PRO A 492 -5.19 -19.55 20.91
C PRO A 492 -4.25 -18.38 21.21
N SER A 493 -4.12 -17.41 20.27
CA SER A 493 -3.25 -16.24 20.45
C SER A 493 -4.01 -14.98 20.86
N LEU A 494 -3.35 -14.11 21.64
CA LEU A 494 -3.87 -12.77 21.98
C LEU A 494 -4.19 -11.96 20.71
N ARG A 495 -3.39 -12.11 19.65
CA ARG A 495 -3.63 -11.45 18.37
C ARG A 495 -4.86 -11.98 17.66
N PHE A 496 -5.15 -13.28 17.74
CA PHE A 496 -6.39 -13.83 17.19
C PHE A 496 -7.62 -13.23 17.87
N ALA A 497 -7.65 -13.20 19.20
CA ALA A 497 -8.75 -12.60 19.96
C ALA A 497 -8.92 -11.11 19.64
N HIS A 498 -7.82 -10.36 19.55
CA HIS A 498 -7.83 -8.95 19.14
C HIS A 498 -8.32 -8.78 17.68
N PHE A 499 -7.87 -9.61 16.75
CA PHE A 499 -8.24 -9.54 15.34
C PHE A 499 -9.74 -9.79 15.12
N VAL A 500 -10.28 -10.87 15.67
CA VAL A 500 -11.71 -11.21 15.50
C VAL A 500 -12.59 -10.14 16.15
N SER A 501 -12.27 -9.73 17.38
CA SER A 501 -13.01 -8.64 18.05
C SER A 501 -12.89 -7.31 17.31
N SER A 502 -11.77 -7.03 16.64
CA SER A 502 -11.62 -5.87 15.75
C SER A 502 -12.60 -5.94 14.59
N LEU A 503 -12.65 -7.04 13.85
CA LEU A 503 -13.60 -7.17 12.74
C LEU A 503 -15.06 -7.16 13.19
N MET A 504 -15.38 -7.64 14.39
CA MET A 504 -16.72 -7.58 14.97
C MET A 504 -17.14 -6.15 15.39
N SER A 505 -16.20 -5.30 15.81
CA SER A 505 -16.51 -3.97 16.38
C SER A 505 -16.16 -2.79 15.48
N THR A 506 -15.50 -3.03 14.33
CA THR A 506 -14.87 -2.00 13.48
C THR A 506 -15.76 -0.80 13.17
N PHE A 507 -17.06 -1.02 12.94
CA PHE A 507 -18.03 -0.01 12.53
C PHE A 507 -19.11 0.32 13.58
N ASN A 508 -19.04 -0.27 14.78
CA ASN A 508 -20.08 -0.07 15.80
C ASN A 508 -20.26 1.40 16.19
N TRP A 509 -19.17 2.15 16.32
CA TRP A 509 -19.23 3.56 16.69
C TRP A 509 -19.81 4.46 15.58
N ILE A 510 -19.58 4.16 14.29
CA ILE A 510 -20.14 4.96 13.19
C ILE A 510 -21.62 4.66 12.99
N GLU A 511 -22.01 3.40 13.18
CA GLU A 511 -23.41 2.97 13.12
C GLU A 511 -24.22 3.54 14.30
N GLU A 512 -23.65 3.57 15.50
CA GLU A 512 -24.29 4.23 16.65
C GLU A 512 -24.49 5.73 16.41
N LEU A 513 -23.49 6.39 15.82
CA LEU A 513 -23.57 7.79 15.43
C LEU A 513 -24.67 8.04 14.39
N ASP A 514 -24.74 7.19 13.38
CA ASP A 514 -25.76 7.24 12.34
C ASP A 514 -27.16 7.03 12.91
N PHE A 515 -27.31 6.05 13.81
CA PHE A 515 -28.58 5.77 14.47
C PHE A 515 -29.06 6.97 15.28
N ARG A 516 -28.20 7.58 16.10
CA ARG A 516 -28.60 8.69 16.98
C ARG A 516 -28.89 10.00 16.25
N LEU A 517 -28.17 10.28 15.16
CA LEU A 517 -28.26 11.57 14.47
C LEU A 517 -29.17 11.51 13.24
N PHE A 518 -29.33 10.34 12.66
CA PHE A 518 -29.97 10.16 11.36
C PHE A 518 -30.89 8.93 11.28
N ASP A 519 -31.24 8.31 12.42
CA ASP A 519 -32.09 7.13 12.51
C ASP A 519 -31.58 5.93 11.68
N GLY A 520 -30.27 5.86 11.44
CA GLY A 520 -29.63 4.74 10.72
C GLY A 520 -29.71 4.84 9.19
N ASP A 521 -30.05 6.01 8.64
CA ASP A 521 -30.23 6.28 7.20
C ASP A 521 -28.92 6.38 6.40
N GLY A 522 -27.75 6.31 7.06
CA GLY A 522 -26.43 6.37 6.41
C GLY A 522 -25.94 7.79 6.10
N ARG A 523 -26.63 8.83 6.56
CA ARG A 523 -26.22 10.24 6.35
C ARG A 523 -24.94 10.62 7.10
N ILE A 524 -24.50 9.82 8.08
CA ILE A 524 -23.19 10.02 8.73
C ILE A 524 -22.01 9.82 7.76
N TYR A 525 -22.12 8.90 6.82
CA TYR A 525 -21.03 8.51 5.93
C TYR A 525 -20.58 9.66 5.03
N PRO A 526 -21.45 10.34 4.25
CA PRO A 526 -21.02 11.49 3.46
C PRO A 526 -20.45 12.60 4.34
N LEU A 527 -20.96 12.81 5.56
CA LEU A 527 -20.44 13.83 6.47
C LEU A 527 -18.99 13.54 6.90
N VAL A 528 -18.69 12.29 7.24
CA VAL A 528 -17.35 11.87 7.67
C VAL A 528 -16.39 11.79 6.48
N LEU A 529 -16.82 11.12 5.41
CA LEU A 529 -15.96 10.85 4.25
C LEU A 529 -15.66 12.11 3.42
N SER A 530 -16.59 13.06 3.31
CA SER A 530 -16.35 14.32 2.56
C SER A 530 -15.27 15.20 3.18
N ARG A 531 -15.07 15.08 4.50
CA ARG A 531 -13.99 15.74 5.26
C ARG A 531 -12.76 14.87 5.43
N SER A 532 -12.82 13.63 4.96
CA SER A 532 -11.72 12.69 5.05
C SER A 532 -10.65 12.96 4.00
N LYS A 533 -9.40 12.70 4.40
CA LYS A 533 -8.26 12.69 3.49
C LYS A 533 -8.36 11.44 2.61
N ASN A 534 -7.82 11.53 1.39
CA ASN A 534 -8.11 10.55 0.35
C ASN A 534 -7.76 9.10 0.73
N PHE A 535 -6.70 8.90 1.50
CA PHE A 535 -6.24 7.58 1.88
C PHE A 535 -7.05 6.95 3.02
N LEU A 536 -7.58 7.77 3.94
CA LEU A 536 -8.29 7.29 5.13
C LEU A 536 -9.66 6.72 4.80
N PHE A 537 -10.42 7.36 3.90
CA PHE A 537 -11.71 6.78 3.51
C PHE A 537 -11.52 5.44 2.80
N LEU A 538 -10.44 5.28 2.02
CA LEU A 538 -10.18 4.03 1.30
C LEU A 538 -9.98 2.86 2.28
N GLN A 539 -9.38 3.12 3.45
CA GLN A 539 -9.17 2.10 4.49
C GLN A 539 -10.48 1.54 5.05
N LEU A 540 -11.55 2.34 5.09
CA LEU A 540 -12.88 1.87 5.44
C LEU A 540 -13.35 0.79 4.45
N TYR A 541 -13.20 1.05 3.15
CA TYR A 541 -13.56 0.07 2.11
C TYR A 541 -12.66 -1.17 2.15
N LEU A 542 -11.36 -1.01 2.39
CA LEU A 542 -10.42 -2.14 2.52
C LEU A 542 -10.72 -3.01 3.75
N LEU A 543 -11.23 -2.43 4.85
CA LEU A 543 -11.67 -3.17 6.03
C LEU A 543 -12.88 -4.07 5.72
N LEU A 544 -13.82 -3.62 4.88
CA LEU A 544 -14.93 -4.46 4.42
C LEU A 544 -14.42 -5.68 3.66
N THR A 545 -13.36 -5.55 2.85
CA THR A 545 -12.79 -6.72 2.18
C THR A 545 -12.16 -7.71 3.17
N HIS A 546 -11.54 -7.24 4.25
CA HIS A 546 -11.05 -8.15 5.30
C HIS A 546 -12.20 -8.89 6.01
N GLN A 547 -13.32 -8.20 6.29
CA GLN A 547 -14.53 -8.84 6.80
C GLN A 547 -15.07 -9.88 5.80
N ALA A 548 -15.17 -9.53 4.52
CA ALA A 548 -15.66 -10.44 3.48
C ALA A 548 -14.79 -11.70 3.34
N ILE A 549 -13.45 -11.57 3.38
CA ILE A 549 -12.53 -12.71 3.37
C ILE A 549 -12.72 -13.59 4.61
N LEU A 550 -12.91 -13.00 5.80
CA LEU A 550 -13.23 -13.79 7.00
C LEU A 550 -14.52 -14.58 6.82
N LEU A 551 -15.57 -13.96 6.29
CA LEU A 551 -16.86 -14.61 6.04
C LEU A 551 -16.72 -15.77 5.06
N VAL A 552 -15.99 -15.57 3.95
CA VAL A 552 -15.71 -16.62 2.96
C VAL A 552 -15.03 -17.83 3.60
N VAL A 553 -14.01 -17.60 4.44
CA VAL A 553 -13.32 -18.71 5.13
C VAL A 553 -14.25 -19.36 6.14
N PHE A 554 -14.91 -18.60 7.01
CA PHE A 554 -15.75 -19.14 8.07
C PHE A 554 -16.97 -19.88 7.51
N ALA A 555 -17.48 -19.48 6.34
CA ALA A 555 -18.55 -20.19 5.62
C ALA A 555 -18.22 -21.67 5.37
N GLN A 556 -16.95 -22.01 5.19
CA GLN A 556 -16.46 -23.38 4.96
C GLN A 556 -16.57 -24.27 6.21
N PHE A 557 -16.65 -23.66 7.39
CA PHE A 557 -16.67 -24.32 8.69
C PHE A 557 -18.04 -24.25 9.38
N ARG A 558 -19.05 -23.68 8.72
CA ARG A 558 -20.40 -23.57 9.28
C ARG A 558 -21.05 -24.94 9.37
N SER A 559 -21.52 -25.28 10.55
CA SER A 559 -22.30 -26.49 10.82
C SER A 559 -23.54 -26.13 11.63
N PRO A 560 -24.69 -26.79 11.42
CA PRO A 560 -25.83 -26.66 12.33
C PRO A 560 -25.48 -26.92 13.80
N SER A 561 -24.39 -27.65 14.05
CA SER A 561 -23.88 -28.01 15.37
C SER A 561 -22.81 -27.03 15.91
N SER A 562 -22.47 -25.94 15.22
CA SER A 562 -21.42 -25.00 15.65
C SER A 562 -21.69 -24.39 17.04
N HIS A 563 -22.96 -24.20 17.40
CA HIS A 563 -23.39 -23.72 18.72
C HIS A 563 -23.02 -24.65 19.90
N LEU A 564 -22.63 -25.90 19.62
CA LEU A 564 -22.19 -26.86 20.64
C LEU A 564 -20.69 -26.74 20.94
N LEU A 565 -19.92 -26.08 20.08
CA LEU A 565 -18.48 -25.90 20.23
C LEU A 565 -18.17 -24.80 21.27
N THR A 566 -16.96 -24.81 21.82
CA THR A 566 -16.50 -23.76 22.74
C THR A 566 -16.58 -22.37 22.11
N ILE A 567 -16.26 -22.28 20.82
CA ILE A 567 -16.39 -21.07 20.00
C ILE A 567 -17.36 -21.36 18.86
N ASP A 568 -18.50 -20.68 18.86
CA ASP A 568 -19.50 -20.77 17.81
C ASP A 568 -19.10 -19.89 16.61
N LEU A 569 -18.46 -20.51 15.61
CA LEU A 569 -18.08 -19.83 14.37
C LEU A 569 -19.27 -19.29 13.57
N ASP A 570 -20.47 -19.90 13.69
CA ASP A 570 -21.67 -19.40 13.01
C ASP A 570 -22.23 -18.16 13.71
N TYR A 571 -22.08 -18.04 15.04
CA TYR A 571 -22.34 -16.79 15.75
C TYR A 571 -21.40 -15.67 15.28
N ILE A 572 -20.07 -15.91 15.26
CA ILE A 572 -19.09 -14.91 14.79
C ILE A 572 -19.38 -14.50 13.35
N PHE A 573 -19.63 -15.47 12.46
CA PHE A 573 -20.02 -15.22 11.07
C PHE A 573 -21.22 -14.28 10.99
N ARG A 574 -22.30 -14.57 11.73
CA ARG A 574 -23.53 -13.76 11.71
C ARG A 574 -23.30 -12.33 12.22
N CYS A 575 -22.51 -12.16 13.29
CA CYS A 575 -22.19 -10.84 13.82
C CYS A 575 -21.40 -10.00 12.80
N VAL A 576 -20.33 -10.56 12.24
CA VAL A 576 -19.50 -9.86 11.24
C VAL A 576 -20.31 -9.56 9.98
N TYR A 577 -21.11 -10.52 9.50
CA TYR A 577 -21.97 -10.34 8.34
C TYR A 577 -23.02 -9.24 8.55
N ALA A 578 -23.71 -9.23 9.70
CA ALA A 578 -24.74 -8.24 9.99
C ALA A 578 -24.16 -6.81 9.98
N LEU A 579 -23.00 -6.62 10.61
CA LEU A 579 -22.33 -5.31 10.61
C LEU A 579 -21.84 -4.94 9.20
N MET A 580 -21.12 -5.84 8.52
CA MET A 580 -20.59 -5.59 7.18
C MET A 580 -21.69 -5.27 6.18
N SER A 581 -22.76 -6.06 6.14
CA SER A 581 -23.88 -5.90 5.20
C SER A 581 -24.65 -4.59 5.45
N THR A 582 -24.83 -4.21 6.73
CA THR A 582 -25.44 -2.92 7.10
C THR A 582 -24.61 -1.75 6.55
N VAL A 583 -23.30 -1.74 6.81
CA VAL A 583 -22.39 -0.70 6.34
C VAL A 583 -22.32 -0.67 4.81
N LEU A 584 -22.16 -1.84 4.19
CA LEU A 584 -22.09 -1.99 2.72
C LEU A 584 -23.33 -1.42 2.05
N SER A 585 -24.52 -1.69 2.60
CA SER A 585 -25.79 -1.20 2.04
C SER A 585 -25.88 0.33 1.97
N LYS A 586 -25.22 1.03 2.92
CA LYS A 586 -25.20 2.49 3.05
C LYS A 586 -24.14 3.13 2.15
N ILE A 587 -22.98 2.50 1.99
CA ILE A 587 -21.85 3.12 1.27
C ILE A 587 -21.73 2.72 -0.20
N ARG A 588 -22.34 1.61 -0.63
CA ARG A 588 -22.17 1.08 -2.01
C ARG A 588 -22.67 2.01 -3.12
N ARG A 589 -23.56 2.94 -2.79
CA ARG A 589 -24.13 3.95 -3.72
C ARG A 589 -23.78 5.37 -3.33
N LEU A 590 -22.77 5.55 -2.48
CA LEU A 590 -22.43 6.86 -1.94
C LEU A 590 -21.60 7.66 -2.95
N GLU A 591 -22.27 8.52 -3.71
CA GLU A 591 -21.60 9.44 -4.63
C GLU A 591 -20.89 10.60 -3.89
N PRO A 592 -19.74 11.07 -4.39
CA PRO A 592 -19.03 10.58 -5.58
C PRO A 592 -18.08 9.40 -5.28
N PHE A 593 -18.00 8.90 -4.04
CA PHE A 593 -17.00 7.92 -3.64
C PHE A 593 -17.11 6.61 -4.41
N CYS A 594 -18.32 6.10 -4.64
CA CYS A 594 -18.53 4.87 -5.43
C CYS A 594 -18.15 5.02 -6.92
N LEU A 595 -17.91 6.25 -7.41
CA LEU A 595 -17.42 6.51 -8.77
C LEU A 595 -15.88 6.47 -8.87
N ILE A 596 -15.19 6.45 -7.74
CA ILE A 596 -13.73 6.32 -7.69
C ILE A 596 -13.37 4.88 -8.08
N PRO A 597 -12.51 4.64 -9.09
CA PRO A 597 -12.25 3.29 -9.60
C PRO A 597 -11.83 2.28 -8.53
N ALA A 598 -10.89 2.65 -7.65
CA ALA A 598 -10.48 1.77 -6.57
C ALA A 598 -11.63 1.40 -5.62
N VAL A 599 -12.53 2.33 -5.32
CA VAL A 599 -13.68 2.07 -4.46
C VAL A 599 -14.68 1.16 -5.19
N ALA A 600 -14.96 1.43 -6.47
CA ALA A 600 -15.82 0.59 -7.29
C ALA A 600 -15.30 -0.85 -7.38
N ASP A 601 -13.99 -1.02 -7.63
CA ASP A 601 -13.34 -2.32 -7.68
C ASP A 601 -13.39 -3.03 -6.32
N ILE A 602 -13.12 -2.33 -5.22
CA ILE A 602 -13.24 -2.88 -3.86
C ILE A 602 -14.68 -3.36 -3.60
N LEU A 603 -15.68 -2.53 -3.90
CA LEU A 603 -17.08 -2.87 -3.70
C LEU A 603 -17.49 -4.09 -4.54
N ALA A 604 -17.09 -4.15 -5.81
CA ALA A 604 -17.36 -5.30 -6.67
C ALA A 604 -16.75 -6.60 -6.11
N VAL A 605 -15.52 -6.53 -5.58
CA VAL A 605 -14.90 -7.70 -4.93
C VAL A 605 -15.59 -8.05 -3.62
N VAL A 606 -15.96 -7.08 -2.78
CA VAL A 606 -16.70 -7.33 -1.53
C VAL A 606 -18.04 -8.01 -1.82
N GLU A 607 -18.80 -7.51 -2.79
CA GLU A 607 -20.09 -8.09 -3.19
C GLU A 607 -19.93 -9.52 -3.74
N ALA A 608 -18.91 -9.77 -4.56
CA ALA A 608 -18.60 -11.13 -5.03
C ALA A 608 -18.21 -12.07 -3.88
N LEU A 609 -17.41 -11.61 -2.92
CA LEU A 609 -17.03 -12.41 -1.75
C LEU A 609 -18.22 -12.66 -0.82
N GLU A 610 -19.10 -11.68 -0.65
CA GLU A 610 -20.35 -11.82 0.10
C GLU A 610 -21.25 -12.88 -0.57
N GLU A 611 -21.45 -12.79 -1.89
CA GLU A 611 -22.22 -13.77 -2.64
C GLU A 611 -21.61 -15.18 -2.51
N PHE A 612 -20.28 -15.30 -2.64
CA PHE A 612 -19.58 -16.56 -2.46
C PHE A 612 -19.81 -17.15 -1.06
N ALA A 613 -19.67 -16.34 0.00
CA ALA A 613 -19.85 -16.77 1.38
C ALA A 613 -21.29 -17.21 1.72
N LEU A 614 -22.29 -16.67 1.01
CA LEU A 614 -23.70 -17.01 1.18
C LEU A 614 -24.18 -18.13 0.24
N SER A 615 -23.49 -18.35 -0.87
CA SER A 615 -23.82 -19.37 -1.86
C SER A 615 -23.70 -20.79 -1.28
N THR A 616 -24.47 -21.73 -1.83
CA THR A 616 -24.42 -23.16 -1.46
C THR A 616 -22.97 -23.64 -1.47
N PRO A 617 -22.49 -24.32 -0.41
CA PRO A 617 -21.08 -24.34 -0.11
C PRO A 617 -20.33 -25.11 -1.19
N ILE A 618 -19.52 -24.39 -1.96
CA ILE A 618 -18.29 -24.96 -2.49
C ILE A 618 -17.45 -25.23 -1.25
N LEU A 619 -17.58 -26.44 -0.69
CA LEU A 619 -16.74 -26.91 0.41
C LEU A 619 -15.38 -27.19 -0.20
N ALA A 620 -14.44 -26.26 -0.02
CA ALA A 620 -13.05 -26.52 -0.33
C ALA A 620 -12.51 -27.57 0.67
N ASP A 621 -11.65 -28.47 0.21
CA ASP A 621 -10.99 -29.44 1.09
C ASP A 621 -9.84 -28.77 1.89
N ASP A 622 -9.25 -27.72 1.34
CA ASP A 622 -8.17 -26.95 1.96
C ASP A 622 -8.14 -25.47 1.53
N SER A 623 -7.22 -24.71 2.13
CA SER A 623 -7.07 -23.28 1.84
C SER A 623 -6.58 -22.98 0.41
N ASP A 624 -5.82 -23.89 -0.21
CA ASP A 624 -5.31 -23.68 -1.56
C ASP A 624 -6.45 -23.83 -2.58
N GLU A 625 -7.31 -24.84 -2.42
CA GLU A 625 -8.51 -25.02 -3.22
C GLU A 625 -9.48 -23.84 -3.05
N LEU A 626 -9.65 -23.32 -1.83
CA LEU A 626 -10.45 -22.10 -1.61
C LEU A 626 -9.87 -20.91 -2.38
N VAL A 627 -8.55 -20.70 -2.36
CA VAL A 627 -7.91 -19.62 -3.12
C VAL A 627 -8.13 -19.79 -4.63
N GLU A 628 -8.00 -21.01 -5.16
CA GLU A 628 -8.26 -21.30 -6.57
C GLU A 628 -9.73 -21.04 -6.96
N ALA A 629 -10.67 -21.40 -6.08
CA ALA A 629 -12.09 -21.11 -6.26
C ALA A 629 -12.35 -19.60 -6.31
N LEU A 630 -11.77 -18.82 -5.39
CA LEU A 630 -11.93 -17.35 -5.35
C LEU A 630 -11.33 -16.67 -6.58
N GLN A 631 -10.16 -17.12 -7.03
CA GLN A 631 -9.52 -16.62 -8.27
C GLN A 631 -10.37 -16.88 -9.53
N THR A 632 -11.19 -17.92 -9.50
CA THR A 632 -12.08 -18.28 -10.60
C THR A 632 -13.42 -17.55 -10.50
N TYR A 633 -13.90 -17.32 -9.28
CA TYR A 633 -15.20 -16.72 -9.01
C TYR A 633 -15.19 -15.19 -9.16
N VAL A 634 -14.20 -14.53 -8.59
CA VAL A 634 -14.02 -13.07 -8.71
C VAL A 634 -13.38 -12.76 -10.07
N GLU A 635 -13.78 -11.66 -10.70
CA GLU A 635 -13.17 -11.24 -11.97
C GLU A 635 -11.63 -11.19 -11.85
N PRO A 636 -10.85 -11.86 -12.72
CA PRO A 636 -9.41 -12.02 -12.52
C PRO A 636 -8.62 -10.71 -12.39
N LEU A 637 -9.01 -9.67 -13.13
CA LEU A 637 -8.34 -8.37 -13.06
C LEU A 637 -8.63 -7.64 -11.74
N LEU A 638 -9.88 -7.70 -11.26
CA LEU A 638 -10.28 -7.15 -9.98
C LEU A 638 -9.60 -7.90 -8.82
N TRP A 639 -9.60 -9.24 -8.88
CA TRP A 639 -8.93 -10.07 -7.88
C TRP A 639 -7.43 -9.76 -7.80
N GLU A 640 -6.76 -9.62 -8.95
CA GLU A 640 -5.35 -9.25 -9.00
C GLU A 640 -5.10 -7.85 -8.40
N ALA A 641 -5.87 -6.83 -8.81
CA ALA A 641 -5.73 -5.48 -8.30
C ALA A 641 -5.94 -5.43 -6.78
N MET A 642 -7.01 -6.07 -6.29
CA MET A 642 -7.33 -6.17 -4.86
C MET A 642 -6.26 -6.91 -4.07
N THR A 643 -5.75 -8.01 -4.61
CA THR A 643 -4.65 -8.77 -4.00
C THR A 643 -3.42 -7.90 -3.83
N LEU A 644 -3.06 -7.10 -4.83
CA LEU A 644 -1.93 -6.16 -4.74
C LEU A 644 -2.20 -5.03 -3.73
N MET A 645 -3.41 -4.49 -3.69
CA MET A 645 -3.76 -3.41 -2.75
C MET A 645 -3.76 -3.89 -1.28
N LEU A 646 -4.35 -5.04 -0.98
CA LEU A 646 -4.53 -5.56 0.38
C LEU A 646 -3.32 -6.35 0.90
N PHE A 647 -2.71 -7.17 0.04
CA PHE A 647 -1.70 -8.15 0.46
C PHE A 647 -0.34 -7.92 -0.18
N GLY A 648 -0.29 -7.13 -1.24
CA GLY A 648 0.93 -6.78 -1.98
C GLY A 648 1.43 -7.88 -2.91
N SER A 649 1.04 -9.13 -2.69
CA SER A 649 1.30 -10.24 -3.60
C SER A 649 0.27 -11.35 -3.42
N GLN A 650 0.11 -12.18 -4.46
CA GLN A 650 -0.71 -13.38 -4.39
C GLN A 650 -0.21 -14.35 -3.30
N TYR A 651 1.10 -14.43 -3.10
CA TYR A 651 1.69 -15.25 -2.06
C TYR A 651 1.22 -14.82 -0.66
N THR A 652 1.26 -13.51 -0.36
CA THR A 652 0.80 -12.98 0.92
C THR A 652 -0.71 -13.17 1.12
N CYS A 653 -1.50 -13.04 0.04
CA CYS A 653 -2.94 -13.30 0.07
C CYS A 653 -3.24 -14.76 0.43
N SER A 654 -2.59 -15.71 -0.26
CA SER A 654 -2.72 -17.13 0.04
C SER A 654 -2.32 -17.44 1.49
N LEU A 655 -1.21 -16.87 1.98
CA LEU A 655 -0.81 -17.04 3.38
C LEU A 655 -1.86 -16.50 4.36
N TYR A 656 -2.47 -15.35 4.06
CA TYR A 656 -3.50 -14.76 4.92
C TYR A 656 -4.74 -15.67 5.01
N ILE A 657 -5.23 -16.17 3.88
CA ILE A 657 -6.36 -17.11 3.83
C ILE A 657 -6.00 -18.43 4.53
N GLU A 658 -4.79 -18.94 4.31
CA GLU A 658 -4.26 -20.11 5.01
C GLU A 658 -4.33 -19.93 6.53
N GLN A 659 -3.93 -18.77 7.07
CA GLN A 659 -4.02 -18.53 8.52
C GLN A 659 -5.46 -18.58 9.03
N LEU A 660 -6.39 -17.91 8.37
CA LEU A 660 -7.81 -17.93 8.78
C LEU A 660 -8.39 -19.35 8.72
N TRP A 661 -7.99 -20.12 7.71
CA TRP A 661 -8.38 -21.52 7.56
C TRP A 661 -7.89 -22.35 8.74
N HIS A 662 -6.61 -22.25 9.10
CA HIS A 662 -6.04 -22.95 10.26
C HIS A 662 -6.73 -22.55 11.56
N LEU A 663 -7.02 -21.26 11.75
CA LEU A 663 -7.72 -20.78 12.94
C LEU A 663 -9.11 -21.40 13.06
N ALA A 664 -9.85 -21.49 11.96
CA ALA A 664 -11.17 -22.13 11.94
C ALA A 664 -11.08 -23.66 12.16
N MET A 665 -10.08 -24.32 11.58
CA MET A 665 -9.80 -25.73 11.82
C MET A 665 -9.50 -26.02 13.30
N GLU A 666 -8.62 -25.24 13.94
CA GLU A 666 -8.25 -25.41 15.35
C GLU A 666 -9.47 -25.29 16.27
N VAL A 667 -10.34 -24.30 16.01
CA VAL A 667 -11.61 -24.16 16.73
C VAL A 667 -12.50 -25.40 16.57
N GLN A 668 -12.62 -25.91 15.35
CA GLN A 668 -13.45 -27.08 15.08
C GLN A 668 -12.88 -28.35 15.71
N SER A 669 -11.55 -28.56 15.64
CA SER A 669 -10.88 -29.74 16.20
C SER A 669 -10.87 -29.73 17.73
N ASN A 670 -10.80 -28.56 18.35
CA ASN A 670 -10.85 -28.44 19.81
C ASN A 670 -12.23 -28.84 20.38
N GLY A 671 -13.29 -28.74 19.58
CA GLY A 671 -14.61 -29.21 19.98
C GLY A 671 -15.19 -28.41 21.13
N THR A 672 -15.47 -29.09 22.24
CA THR A 672 -16.05 -28.51 23.46
C THR A 672 -15.03 -28.33 24.59
N ALA A 673 -13.74 -28.57 24.32
CA ALA A 673 -12.69 -28.39 25.31
C ALA A 673 -12.49 -26.90 25.62
N GLU A 674 -12.12 -26.58 26.85
CA GLU A 674 -11.89 -25.19 27.24
C GLU A 674 -10.63 -24.64 26.56
N LEU A 675 -10.72 -23.43 26.02
CA LEU A 675 -9.62 -22.73 25.37
C LEU A 675 -9.19 -21.55 26.24
N PHE A 676 -7.92 -21.50 26.61
CA PHE A 676 -7.35 -20.43 27.42
C PHE A 676 -6.25 -19.71 26.63
N ILE A 677 -6.33 -18.38 26.55
CA ILE A 677 -5.26 -17.54 25.99
C ILE A 677 -4.18 -17.29 27.04
N THR A 678 -4.59 -17.13 28.28
CA THR A 678 -3.74 -17.05 29.49
C THR A 678 -4.48 -17.74 30.62
N LYS A 679 -3.85 -17.89 31.79
CA LYS A 679 -4.48 -18.51 32.98
C LYS A 679 -5.85 -17.91 33.33
N ASP A 680 -6.04 -16.63 33.06
CA ASP A 680 -7.22 -15.87 33.47
C ASP A 680 -8.21 -15.58 32.33
N ILE A 681 -7.80 -15.79 31.07
CA ILE A 681 -8.62 -15.46 29.90
C ILE A 681 -9.00 -16.72 29.14
N ARG A 682 -10.26 -17.10 29.33
CA ARG A 682 -10.95 -18.12 28.54
C ARG A 682 -11.46 -17.52 27.23
N LEU A 683 -11.11 -18.15 26.12
CA LEU A 683 -11.60 -17.80 24.79
C LEU A 683 -12.77 -18.70 24.42
N ASP A 684 -13.98 -18.16 24.53
CA ASP A 684 -15.21 -18.84 24.16
C ASP A 684 -16.19 -17.88 23.46
N THR A 685 -17.37 -18.39 23.11
CA THR A 685 -18.41 -17.57 22.49
C THR A 685 -18.84 -16.40 23.37
N ASN A 686 -18.81 -16.52 24.71
CA ASN A 686 -19.19 -15.44 25.61
C ASN A 686 -18.14 -14.33 25.63
N PHE A 687 -16.85 -14.67 25.51
CA PHE A 687 -15.80 -13.69 25.30
C PHE A 687 -16.09 -12.80 24.09
N PHE A 688 -16.46 -13.40 22.95
CA PHE A 688 -16.77 -12.65 21.72
C PHE A 688 -18.06 -11.84 21.79
N ARG A 689 -19.08 -12.31 22.53
CA ARG A 689 -20.33 -11.56 22.76
C ARG A 689 -20.10 -10.17 23.35
N ASN A 690 -19.05 -9.99 24.14
CA ASN A 690 -18.70 -8.67 24.70
C ASN A 690 -18.34 -7.64 23.64
N TYR A 691 -17.99 -8.07 22.42
CA TYR A 691 -17.54 -7.19 21.33
C TYR A 691 -18.56 -7.00 20.22
N GLU A 692 -19.74 -7.62 20.32
CA GLU A 692 -20.82 -7.45 19.34
C GLU A 692 -21.26 -5.99 19.22
N THR A 693 -21.40 -5.29 20.35
CA THR A 693 -21.83 -3.88 20.40
C THR A 693 -20.76 -2.94 20.97
N SER A 694 -19.59 -3.46 21.33
CA SER A 694 -18.48 -2.65 21.85
C SER A 694 -17.97 -1.67 20.80
N PHE A 695 -17.60 -0.46 21.22
CA PHE A 695 -16.89 0.49 20.35
C PHE A 695 -15.40 0.23 20.25
N GLU A 696 -14.86 -0.59 21.17
CA GLU A 696 -13.45 -0.98 21.18
C GLU A 696 -13.31 -2.51 21.06
N PRO A 697 -12.31 -2.99 20.30
CA PRO A 697 -11.98 -4.41 20.28
C PRO A 697 -11.33 -4.85 21.59
N PHE A 698 -11.08 -6.16 21.72
CA PHE A 698 -10.30 -6.70 22.83
C PHE A 698 -8.93 -6.03 22.87
N ARG A 699 -8.61 -5.36 23.98
CA ARG A 699 -7.27 -4.83 24.26
C ARG A 699 -6.64 -5.63 25.38
N PHE A 700 -5.34 -5.82 25.27
CA PHE A 700 -4.53 -6.49 26.29
C PHE A 700 -3.47 -5.52 26.83
N THR A 701 -3.06 -5.74 28.07
CA THR A 701 -2.01 -4.95 28.72
C THR A 701 -0.63 -5.55 28.43
N ARG A 702 0.43 -4.85 28.88
CA ARG A 702 1.80 -5.35 28.72
C ARG A 702 1.99 -6.62 29.54
N GLU A 703 1.46 -6.63 30.75
CA GLU A 703 1.53 -7.75 31.69
C GLU A 703 0.86 -8.99 31.09
N LEU A 704 -0.29 -8.81 30.44
CA LEU A 704 -1.00 -9.90 29.79
C LEU A 704 -0.25 -10.44 28.56
N ALA A 705 0.41 -9.56 27.79
CA ALA A 705 1.27 -9.98 26.70
C ALA A 705 2.51 -10.74 27.20
N GLU A 706 3.14 -10.28 28.28
CA GLU A 706 4.27 -10.97 28.93
C GLU A 706 3.85 -12.34 29.48
N GLN A 707 2.67 -12.42 30.11
CA GLN A 707 2.06 -13.66 30.57
C GLN A 707 1.81 -14.62 29.41
N TYR A 708 1.26 -14.16 28.28
CA TYR A 708 1.07 -15.01 27.09
C TYR A 708 2.40 -15.54 26.53
N ILE A 709 3.45 -14.71 26.51
CA ILE A 709 4.78 -15.17 26.09
C ILE A 709 5.28 -16.29 27.01
N HIS A 710 5.07 -16.16 28.32
CA HIS A 710 5.49 -17.16 29.30
C HIS A 710 4.63 -18.43 29.27
N ASP A 711 3.31 -18.30 29.25
CA ASP A 711 2.39 -19.42 29.46
C ASP A 711 2.10 -20.21 28.17
N VAL A 712 2.20 -19.59 26.99
CA VAL A 712 1.80 -20.18 25.70
C VAL A 712 2.94 -20.28 24.69
N VAL A 713 3.80 -19.25 24.61
CA VAL A 713 4.89 -19.23 23.61
C VAL A 713 6.12 -20.00 24.08
N ASP A 714 6.45 -19.87 25.37
CA ASP A 714 7.60 -20.51 26.00
C ASP A 714 7.20 -21.05 27.38
N PRO A 715 6.26 -22.02 27.43
CA PRO A 715 5.96 -22.69 28.68
C PRO A 715 7.26 -23.32 29.15
N ALA A 716 7.86 -22.77 30.20
CA ALA A 716 9.06 -23.32 30.79
C ALA A 716 8.88 -24.83 30.96
N MET A 717 9.94 -25.62 30.72
CA MET A 717 9.98 -27.05 31.03
C MET A 717 9.82 -27.25 32.55
N GLU A 718 8.64 -27.04 33.09
CA GLU A 718 8.20 -27.41 34.43
C GLU A 718 7.62 -28.83 34.40
N ASP A 719 8.33 -29.76 33.74
CA ASP A 719 8.18 -31.20 33.92
C ASP A 719 9.57 -31.78 34.22
N GLY A 720 10.09 -31.40 35.38
CA GLY A 720 11.45 -31.71 35.79
C GLY A 720 11.70 -31.74 37.29
N SER A 721 10.66 -31.82 38.12
CA SER A 721 10.75 -32.27 39.50
C SER A 721 9.35 -32.37 40.10
N ASP A 722 8.76 -33.56 40.03
CA ASP A 722 8.35 -34.26 41.25
C ASP A 722 8.11 -35.73 40.92
N THR A 723 8.95 -36.55 41.55
CA THR A 723 8.90 -38.01 41.65
C THR A 723 7.67 -38.50 42.39
#